data_AF-A0A954WQZ1-F1
#
_entry.id   AF-A0A954WQZ1-F1
#
_cell.length_a   1.000
_cell.length_b   1.000
_cell.length_c   1.000
_cell.angle_alpha   90.00
_cell.angle_beta   90.00
_cell.angle_gamma   90.00
#
_symmetry.space_group_name_H-M   'P 1'
#
loop_
_entity.id
_entity.type
_entity.pdbx_description
1 polymer ?
#
loop_
_entity_poly.entity_id
_entity_poly.type
_entity_poly.pdbx_seq_one_letter_code
_entity_poly.pdbx_strand_id
1 'polypeptide(L)'
;MSRIKRRAFQPEPLESRLLMDASADLAPHDSSDFVFIQSADIAGDTFGRARDLGTLQSSMTFVDRVGSSDSADVFRFAVDGSVGFSATLDRLTANIDLYVFNTSGERIARDTREGTASERVSLTLGSGDYYILLLPRGNAEGGYRLQLGLKTTSTPTAQIVASAPTSGDAGDTFRRATNIGSLTATTTRSESVGVEDKADVIRFQLSTRANVTVTLGNLTNDADVFIFDSTGQIVGRDSQQGRTTEQISESLVAGEYYVLVLPRTSSTVNYQLVIRNLASRTPVPQSPPTAAQLPVPLPNVANEGGSTHWNVNAVNAPEAWNAGFRGQGIVVAILDTGVDRTHPDLVQNIWRNPDERPGDGIDNDHNGYVDDAWGWSFVRGNNNVFDHNGHGTHVAGIVGASRNGTGATGIAPSVKLMPVAVMDSSGYGRTSNVARGIRYAVDNGADVINLSFLGTYSRDIFSALQYAANKNVLVAVAAGNSNWATPTYPARHSSQLSNVISVGAHSANYVRSSFSNRVGNSGAVQVDAPGQSIYGTVLGGRYSYYKGTSMATPHVSGIAALALSANPNLTAAQLRNYILQGATRRVVGSDSRGAVNAAITVPLARNHRASARADFVPSVTDSSLIVTQSDSRLNSDEGRVVIAAASNDEVRARQLTRQERTDSIFVDAANPSTRKSRPSILAAATIDQVFVRGVSF
;
A
#
# COMPACT_ATOMS: atom_id res chain seq x y z
N MET A 1 -51.97 54.35 48.37
CA MET A 1 -52.23 52.94 48.68
C MET A 1 -51.82 52.08 47.48
N SER A 2 -50.92 51.09 47.70
CA SER A 2 -50.64 49.84 46.94
C SER A 2 -50.44 49.87 45.41
N ARG A 3 -49.22 49.69 44.83
CA ARG A 3 -48.51 48.41 44.48
C ARG A 3 -49.20 47.62 43.33
N ILE A 4 -48.59 47.10 42.25
CA ILE A 4 -47.23 46.58 41.95
C ILE A 4 -46.97 46.53 40.41
N LYS A 5 -45.69 46.69 40.02
CA LYS A 5 -45.08 46.51 38.69
C LYS A 5 -44.84 45.02 38.37
N ARG A 6 -45.02 44.58 37.11
CA ARG A 6 -44.49 43.29 36.62
C ARG A 6 -43.06 43.48 36.06
N ARG A 7 -42.11 42.65 36.51
CA ARG A 7 -40.69 42.65 36.14
C ARG A 7 -40.34 41.38 35.33
N ALA A 8 -39.33 41.55 34.49
CA ALA A 8 -38.76 40.63 33.50
C ALA A 8 -38.10 39.37 34.09
N PHE A 9 -37.85 38.38 33.21
CA PHE A 9 -36.90 37.29 33.43
C PHE A 9 -36.11 37.00 32.13
N GLN A 10 -34.78 37.06 32.22
CA GLN A 10 -33.83 36.47 31.27
C GLN A 10 -33.54 35.01 31.66
N PRO A 11 -33.08 34.15 30.74
CA PRO A 11 -32.48 32.86 31.09
C PRO A 11 -30.99 32.78 30.73
N GLU A 12 -30.21 32.15 31.61
CA GLU A 12 -28.86 31.58 31.44
C GLU A 12 -28.61 30.63 32.65
N PRO A 13 -27.67 29.67 32.62
CA PRO A 13 -27.90 28.27 32.23
C PRO A 13 -27.59 27.27 33.37
N LEU A 14 -27.92 25.99 33.24
CA LEU A 14 -27.38 24.92 34.09
C LEU A 14 -27.36 23.54 33.41
N GLU A 15 -26.41 22.74 33.88
CA GLU A 15 -25.79 21.56 33.28
C GLU A 15 -26.55 20.23 33.43
N SER A 16 -26.10 19.28 32.60
CA SER A 16 -25.90 17.83 32.82
C SER A 16 -26.93 17.00 33.62
N ARG A 17 -27.58 16.06 32.91
CA ARG A 17 -27.81 14.63 33.26
C ARG A 17 -28.95 14.07 32.41
N LEU A 18 -28.71 12.97 31.68
CA LEU A 18 -29.50 11.73 31.80
C LEU A 18 -28.85 10.59 30.99
N LEU A 19 -28.28 9.63 31.72
CA LEU A 19 -28.16 8.23 31.32
C LEU A 19 -29.40 7.51 31.87
N MET A 20 -30.02 6.65 31.05
CA MET A 20 -30.89 5.49 31.37
C MET A 20 -31.76 5.24 30.12
N ASP A 21 -32.12 4.05 29.68
CA ASP A 21 -31.77 2.63 29.90
C ASP A 21 -32.73 1.89 28.95
N ALA A 22 -32.31 0.77 28.36
CA ALA A 22 -33.22 -0.28 27.91
C ALA A 22 -32.40 -1.53 27.59
N SER A 23 -32.00 -2.21 28.66
CA SER A 23 -31.70 -3.64 28.65
C SER A 23 -33.01 -4.45 28.58
N ALA A 24 -33.01 -5.52 27.78
CA ALA A 24 -33.97 -6.62 27.87
C ALA A 24 -33.21 -7.95 27.84
N ASP A 25 -33.53 -8.75 28.84
CA ASP A 25 -32.87 -9.93 29.39
C ASP A 25 -33.14 -11.21 28.58
N LEU A 26 -32.24 -12.20 28.66
CA LEU A 26 -32.51 -13.64 28.87
C LEU A 26 -31.20 -14.49 28.90
N ALA A 27 -30.61 -14.56 30.10
CA ALA A 27 -30.12 -15.78 30.81
C ALA A 27 -28.84 -16.54 30.32
N PRO A 28 -28.18 -17.35 31.17
CA PRO A 28 -26.85 -17.02 31.68
C PRO A 28 -25.78 -18.04 31.29
N HIS A 29 -24.64 -17.56 30.78
CA HIS A 29 -23.40 -18.31 30.86
C HIS A 29 -22.38 -17.50 31.66
N ASP A 30 -22.15 -18.01 32.87
CA ASP A 30 -21.02 -17.78 33.78
C ASP A 30 -19.95 -16.81 33.26
N SER A 31 -20.14 -15.53 33.60
CA SER A 31 -19.17 -14.46 33.39
C SER A 31 -18.27 -14.32 34.61
N SER A 32 -17.59 -15.42 34.99
CA SER A 32 -16.46 -15.35 35.89
C SER A 32 -15.17 -15.62 35.09
N ASP A 33 -14.27 -14.65 35.12
CA ASP A 33 -12.94 -14.62 34.49
C ASP A 33 -12.87 -14.49 32.97
N PHE A 34 -12.93 -13.28 32.43
CA PHE A 34 -11.93 -12.83 31.43
C PHE A 34 -11.93 -11.29 31.38
N VAL A 35 -11.11 -10.68 32.23
CA VAL A 35 -10.61 -9.35 31.92
C VAL A 35 -9.27 -9.55 31.21
N PHE A 36 -9.22 -9.35 29.89
CA PHE A 36 -7.95 -9.25 29.17
C PHE A 36 -7.29 -7.91 29.54
N ILE A 37 -6.67 -7.85 30.72
CA ILE A 37 -5.79 -6.76 31.13
C ILE A 37 -4.34 -7.26 31.01
N GLN A 38 -3.81 -7.37 29.80
CA GLN A 38 -2.38 -7.22 29.56
C GLN A 38 -2.11 -6.79 28.11
N SER A 39 -1.11 -5.94 27.93
CA SER A 39 -0.71 -5.29 26.67
C SER A 39 -0.11 -6.29 25.68
N ALA A 40 -0.39 -6.09 24.38
CA ALA A 40 0.04 -6.92 23.23
C ALA A 40 1.54 -6.81 22.88
N ASP A 41 2.40 -7.16 23.84
CA ASP A 41 3.69 -7.86 23.64
C ASP A 41 4.46 -7.82 24.97
N ILE A 42 4.55 -8.96 25.66
CA ILE A 42 5.57 -9.21 26.70
C ILE A 42 6.49 -10.36 26.27
N ALA A 43 6.12 -11.12 25.23
CA ALA A 43 6.81 -12.34 24.87
C ALA A 43 7.77 -12.26 23.66
N GLY A 44 7.72 -11.20 22.88
CA GLY A 44 8.62 -10.91 21.77
C GLY A 44 8.44 -11.81 20.56
N ASP A 45 8.37 -11.22 19.38
CA ASP A 45 8.10 -11.93 18.11
C ASP A 45 9.31 -12.61 17.48
N THR A 46 10.49 -12.58 18.11
CA THR A 46 11.72 -13.15 17.53
C THR A 46 12.53 -13.92 18.56
N PHE A 47 13.30 -14.92 18.13
CA PHE A 47 14.26 -15.63 19.00
C PHE A 47 15.27 -14.68 19.68
N GLY A 48 15.62 -13.56 19.03
CA GLY A 48 16.53 -12.54 19.57
C GLY A 48 15.87 -11.54 20.54
N ARG A 49 14.54 -11.48 20.56
CA ARG A 49 13.73 -10.67 21.49
C ARG A 49 12.83 -11.52 22.39
N ALA A 50 13.08 -12.83 22.40
CA ALA A 50 12.25 -13.79 23.08
C ALA A 50 12.10 -13.43 24.56
N ARG A 51 10.91 -13.67 25.11
CA ARG A 51 10.66 -13.53 26.54
C ARG A 51 11.63 -14.41 27.28
N ASP A 52 12.59 -13.81 27.96
CA ASP A 52 13.49 -14.61 28.79
C ASP A 52 12.76 -14.99 30.09
N LEU A 53 12.45 -16.27 30.23
CA LEU A 53 11.86 -16.87 31.43
C LEU A 53 12.92 -17.28 32.45
N GLY A 54 14.21 -17.19 32.09
CA GLY A 54 15.32 -17.70 32.88
C GLY A 54 15.31 -19.22 33.01
N THR A 55 16.00 -19.74 34.03
CA THR A 55 15.97 -21.18 34.35
C THR A 55 14.63 -21.54 34.97
N LEU A 56 13.89 -22.46 34.34
CA LEU A 56 12.64 -22.98 34.90
C LEU A 56 12.94 -23.75 36.19
N GLN A 57 12.32 -23.32 37.30
CA GLN A 57 12.41 -23.99 38.60
C GLN A 57 11.08 -24.57 39.08
N SER A 58 9.97 -24.12 38.49
CA SER A 58 8.60 -24.53 38.82
C SER A 58 7.68 -24.29 37.62
N SER A 59 6.42 -24.73 37.71
CA SER A 59 5.44 -24.49 36.66
C SER A 59 5.13 -23.00 36.51
N MET A 60 5.02 -22.54 35.27
CA MET A 60 4.70 -21.15 34.91
C MET A 60 3.45 -21.10 34.02
N THR A 61 2.73 -19.98 34.04
CA THR A 61 1.57 -19.78 33.18
C THR A 61 1.57 -18.37 32.61
N PHE A 62 1.33 -18.28 31.32
CA PHE A 62 1.27 -17.05 30.54
C PHE A 62 -0.06 -17.00 29.80
N VAL A 63 -0.60 -15.80 29.64
CA VAL A 63 -1.77 -15.54 28.81
C VAL A 63 -1.35 -14.42 27.87
N ASP A 64 -1.49 -14.66 26.58
CA ASP A 64 -1.16 -13.66 25.56
C ASP A 64 -2.02 -13.86 24.31
N ARG A 65 -1.71 -13.12 23.23
CA ARG A 65 -2.43 -13.19 21.97
C ARG A 65 -1.48 -13.04 20.77
N VAL A 66 -1.57 -13.99 19.85
CA VAL A 66 -0.98 -13.85 18.51
C VAL A 66 -2.03 -13.46 17.46
N GLY A 67 -1.59 -12.76 16.41
CA GLY A 67 -2.42 -12.26 15.33
C GLY A 67 -1.67 -11.31 14.40
N SER A 68 -2.37 -10.45 13.67
CA SER A 68 -1.73 -9.53 12.72
C SER A 68 -0.87 -8.43 13.36
N SER A 69 -1.09 -8.14 14.65
CA SER A 69 -0.33 -7.13 15.43
C SER A 69 0.78 -7.71 16.31
N ASP A 70 0.80 -9.02 16.48
CA ASP A 70 1.70 -9.80 17.34
C ASP A 70 1.92 -11.13 16.63
N SER A 71 2.92 -11.15 15.76
CA SER A 71 2.96 -12.07 14.62
C SER A 71 3.32 -13.50 15.00
N ALA A 72 3.93 -13.65 16.17
CA ALA A 72 4.36 -14.86 16.82
C ALA A 72 4.73 -14.50 18.27
N ASP A 73 4.62 -15.45 19.18
CA ASP A 73 5.20 -15.29 20.51
C ASP A 73 6.38 -16.24 20.70
N VAL A 74 7.51 -15.71 21.15
CA VAL A 74 8.74 -16.48 21.34
C VAL A 74 9.21 -16.44 22.78
N PHE A 75 9.07 -17.53 23.52
CA PHE A 75 9.61 -17.63 24.87
C PHE A 75 10.99 -18.30 24.84
N ARG A 76 11.96 -17.78 25.61
CA ARG A 76 13.25 -18.42 25.87
C ARG A 76 13.25 -18.92 27.32
N PHE A 77 13.73 -20.13 27.54
CA PHE A 77 13.89 -20.68 28.89
C PHE A 77 15.09 -21.59 28.99
N ALA A 78 15.64 -21.74 30.20
CA ALA A 78 16.72 -22.69 30.49
C ALA A 78 16.22 -23.81 31.40
N VAL A 79 16.87 -24.98 31.34
CA VAL A 79 16.68 -26.07 32.29
C VAL A 79 18.02 -26.58 32.80
N ASP A 80 18.04 -26.98 34.07
CA ASP A 80 19.21 -27.53 34.74
C ASP A 80 19.06 -29.05 34.92
N GLY A 81 20.05 -29.80 34.43
CA GLY A 81 20.02 -31.27 34.47
C GLY A 81 19.02 -31.89 33.49
N SER A 82 18.76 -33.19 33.65
CA SER A 82 17.78 -33.91 32.83
C SER A 82 16.41 -33.84 33.51
N VAL A 83 15.46 -33.15 32.88
CA VAL A 83 14.13 -32.89 33.47
C VAL A 83 13.02 -33.32 32.52
N GLY A 84 11.91 -33.81 33.08
CA GLY A 84 10.67 -33.94 32.32
C GLY A 84 10.06 -32.56 32.11
N PHE A 85 9.84 -32.17 30.86
CA PHE A 85 9.25 -30.88 30.48
C PHE A 85 7.90 -31.08 29.80
N SER A 86 6.97 -30.19 30.07
CA SER A 86 5.69 -30.11 29.40
C SER A 86 5.34 -28.66 29.07
N ALA A 87 4.78 -28.44 27.88
CA ALA A 87 4.13 -27.19 27.52
C ALA A 87 2.71 -27.50 27.02
N THR A 88 1.73 -26.77 27.57
CA THR A 88 0.32 -26.87 27.19
C THR A 88 -0.16 -25.50 26.75
N LEU A 89 -0.64 -25.41 25.52
CA LEU A 89 -1.31 -24.25 24.97
C LEU A 89 -2.82 -24.50 25.00
N ASP A 90 -3.55 -23.83 25.87
CA ASP A 90 -5.00 -24.01 26.02
C ASP A 90 -5.75 -22.69 26.04
N ARG A 91 -7.08 -22.75 26.19
CA ARG A 91 -7.98 -21.59 26.08
C ARG A 91 -7.78 -20.81 24.76
N LEU A 92 -7.44 -21.52 23.69
CA LEU A 92 -7.26 -20.98 22.37
C LEU A 92 -8.56 -20.33 21.88
N THR A 93 -8.50 -19.10 21.41
CA THR A 93 -9.63 -18.45 20.72
C THR A 93 -9.44 -18.41 19.20
N ALA A 94 -8.29 -18.88 18.70
CA ALA A 94 -8.03 -19.12 17.29
C ALA A 94 -7.03 -20.27 17.13
N ASN A 95 -6.80 -20.67 15.88
CA ASN A 95 -5.86 -21.73 15.56
C ASN A 95 -4.42 -21.21 15.68
N ILE A 96 -3.72 -21.67 16.71
CA ILE A 96 -2.36 -21.26 17.07
C ILE A 96 -1.59 -22.53 17.32
N ASP A 97 -0.45 -22.66 16.66
CA ASP A 97 0.43 -23.81 16.66
C ASP A 97 1.59 -23.64 17.65
N LEU A 98 1.91 -24.70 18.40
CA LEU A 98 2.96 -24.77 19.39
C LEU A 98 4.20 -25.50 18.84
N TYR A 99 5.35 -24.82 18.89
CA TYR A 99 6.65 -25.37 18.51
C TYR A 99 7.68 -25.22 19.63
N VAL A 100 8.60 -26.17 19.76
CA VAL A 100 9.73 -26.10 20.69
C VAL A 100 11.04 -26.30 19.95
N PHE A 101 12.02 -25.45 20.22
CA PHE A 101 13.34 -25.44 19.59
C PHE A 101 14.47 -25.51 20.65
N ASN A 102 15.62 -26.06 20.26
CA ASN A 102 16.87 -25.95 21.05
C ASN A 102 17.71 -24.72 20.62
N THR A 103 18.80 -24.42 21.33
CA THR A 103 19.70 -23.28 21.01
C THR A 103 20.37 -23.33 19.65
N SER A 104 20.47 -24.51 19.03
CA SER A 104 20.95 -24.64 17.65
C SER A 104 19.88 -24.29 16.61
N GLY A 105 18.64 -24.05 17.03
CA GLY A 105 17.50 -23.77 16.16
C GLY A 105 16.84 -25.03 15.60
N GLU A 106 17.16 -26.21 16.13
CA GLU A 106 16.49 -27.47 15.77
C GLU A 106 15.13 -27.53 16.46
N ARG A 107 14.07 -27.84 15.70
CA ARG A 107 12.74 -28.11 16.26
C ARG A 107 12.73 -29.49 16.92
N ILE A 108 12.55 -29.51 18.24
CA ILE A 108 12.59 -30.73 19.06
C ILE A 108 11.19 -31.24 19.44
N ALA A 109 10.16 -30.40 19.39
CA ALA A 109 8.76 -30.82 19.56
C ALA A 109 7.80 -29.86 18.84
N ARG A 110 6.58 -30.34 18.56
CA ARG A 110 5.44 -29.50 18.14
C ARG A 110 4.13 -30.17 18.51
N ASP A 111 3.07 -29.39 18.55
CA ASP A 111 1.69 -29.86 18.45
C ASP A 111 0.88 -28.77 17.73
N THR A 112 0.11 -29.14 16.73
CA THR A 112 -0.45 -28.22 15.70
C THR A 112 -1.89 -28.60 15.35
N ARG A 113 -2.71 -28.81 16.38
CA ARG A 113 -4.04 -29.41 16.23
C ARG A 113 -5.04 -28.35 15.76
N GLU A 114 -5.93 -28.72 14.85
CA GLU A 114 -6.79 -27.75 14.19
C GLU A 114 -7.80 -27.07 15.14
N GLY A 115 -8.17 -25.83 14.80
CA GLY A 115 -9.22 -25.08 15.48
C GLY A 115 -8.73 -24.53 16.82
N THR A 116 -9.55 -24.63 17.86
CA THR A 116 -9.22 -24.15 19.22
C THR A 116 -8.85 -25.29 20.17
N ALA A 117 -8.48 -26.45 19.64
CA ALA A 117 -8.11 -27.62 20.42
C ALA A 117 -6.78 -27.39 21.15
N SER A 118 -6.73 -27.66 22.45
CA SER A 118 -5.54 -27.34 23.27
C SER A 118 -4.32 -28.16 22.89
N GLU A 119 -3.21 -27.55 22.58
CA GLU A 119 -1.97 -28.19 22.12
C GLU A 119 -1.06 -28.55 23.29
N ARG A 120 -0.35 -29.68 23.19
CA ARG A 120 0.43 -30.25 24.28
C ARG A 120 1.67 -30.97 23.77
N VAL A 121 2.81 -30.60 24.32
CA VAL A 121 4.07 -31.32 24.14
C VAL A 121 4.59 -31.82 25.49
N SER A 122 5.21 -32.99 25.49
CA SER A 122 5.87 -33.57 26.66
C SER A 122 7.12 -34.32 26.23
N LEU A 123 8.27 -33.95 26.80
CA LEU A 123 9.58 -34.47 26.43
C LEU A 123 10.56 -34.38 27.60
N THR A 124 11.66 -35.13 27.52
CA THR A 124 12.79 -34.98 28.45
C THR A 124 13.80 -34.02 27.85
N LEU A 125 14.13 -32.96 28.59
CA LEU A 125 15.14 -31.99 28.19
C LEU A 125 16.43 -32.25 28.97
N GLY A 126 17.58 -32.13 28.29
CA GLY A 126 18.88 -32.03 28.92
C GLY A 126 19.19 -30.58 29.30
N SER A 127 20.26 -30.37 30.09
CA SER A 127 20.63 -29.02 30.51
C SER A 127 20.96 -28.13 29.31
N GLY A 128 20.43 -26.90 29.30
CA GLY A 128 20.64 -25.94 28.22
C GLY A 128 19.46 -24.96 28.05
N ASP A 129 19.58 -24.07 27.07
CA ASP A 129 18.48 -23.16 26.70
C ASP A 129 17.63 -23.70 25.56
N TYR A 130 16.36 -23.30 25.59
CA TYR A 130 15.33 -23.73 24.68
C TYR A 130 14.39 -22.57 24.37
N TYR A 131 13.62 -22.73 23.31
CA TYR A 131 12.67 -21.75 22.86
C TYR A 131 11.31 -22.38 22.59
N ILE A 132 10.25 -21.63 22.86
CA ILE A 132 8.88 -21.94 22.47
C ILE A 132 8.46 -20.89 21.46
N LEU A 133 7.92 -21.33 20.34
CA LEU A 133 7.39 -20.47 19.31
C LEU A 133 5.90 -20.80 19.13
N LEU A 134 5.06 -19.78 19.27
CA LEU A 134 3.62 -19.88 19.07
C LEU A 134 3.25 -19.14 17.78
N LEU A 135 2.61 -19.82 16.84
CA LEU A 135 2.31 -19.26 15.52
C LEU A 135 0.82 -19.37 15.17
N PRO A 136 0.13 -18.28 14.83
CA PRO A 136 -1.24 -18.36 14.33
C PRO A 136 -1.27 -19.02 12.94
N ARG A 137 -2.20 -19.96 12.71
CA ARG A 137 -2.39 -20.60 11.40
C ARG A 137 -3.08 -19.64 10.43
N GLY A 138 -2.44 -19.35 9.29
CA GLY A 138 -2.95 -18.41 8.28
C GLY A 138 -3.16 -16.98 8.81
N ASN A 139 -4.41 -16.53 8.80
CA ASN A 139 -4.84 -15.22 9.31
C ASN A 139 -5.51 -15.31 10.71
N ALA A 140 -5.34 -16.42 11.42
CA ALA A 140 -5.90 -16.61 12.75
C ALA A 140 -5.43 -15.48 13.71
N GLU A 141 -6.36 -14.93 14.48
CA GLU A 141 -6.05 -13.99 15.56
C GLU A 141 -6.75 -14.44 16.82
N GLY A 142 -5.99 -14.81 17.85
CA GLY A 142 -6.58 -15.39 19.05
C GLY A 142 -5.70 -15.30 20.26
N GLY A 143 -6.36 -15.19 21.41
CA GLY A 143 -5.71 -15.33 22.70
C GLY A 143 -5.41 -16.81 22.98
N TYR A 144 -4.43 -17.02 23.84
CA TYR A 144 -4.07 -18.33 24.35
C TYR A 144 -3.66 -18.23 25.82
N ARG A 145 -3.60 -19.38 26.48
CA ARG A 145 -2.90 -19.57 27.75
C ARG A 145 -1.83 -20.63 27.56
N LEU A 146 -0.56 -20.26 27.77
CA LEU A 146 0.59 -21.15 27.74
C LEU A 146 0.95 -21.56 29.17
N GLN A 147 0.98 -22.86 29.43
CA GLN A 147 1.37 -23.44 30.70
C GLN A 147 2.63 -24.27 30.52
N LEU A 148 3.68 -23.94 31.28
CA LEU A 148 4.94 -24.69 31.31
C LEU A 148 5.03 -25.46 32.61
N GLY A 149 5.47 -26.70 32.55
CA GLY A 149 5.61 -27.57 33.72
C GLY A 149 6.90 -28.38 33.68
N LEU A 150 7.53 -28.51 34.85
CA LEU A 150 8.61 -29.44 35.09
C LEU A 150 8.12 -30.60 35.94
N LYS A 151 8.47 -31.82 35.54
CA LYS A 151 8.30 -33.02 36.34
C LYS A 151 9.69 -33.47 36.74
N THR A 152 9.98 -33.45 38.04
CA THR A 152 11.21 -34.02 38.59
C THR A 152 11.18 -35.53 38.34
N THR A 153 11.92 -35.96 37.33
CA THR A 153 12.20 -37.38 37.13
C THR A 153 13.36 -37.74 38.03
N SER A 154 13.10 -38.56 39.05
CA SER A 154 14.14 -39.38 39.66
C SER A 154 14.75 -40.28 38.57
N THR A 155 16.01 -40.05 38.22
CA THR A 155 16.83 -40.82 37.25
C THR A 155 17.13 -42.25 37.75
N PRO A 156 17.69 -43.18 36.92
CA PRO A 156 17.87 -43.26 35.46
C PRO A 156 17.24 -44.57 34.87
N THR A 157 17.08 -44.90 33.59
CA THR A 157 17.95 -44.88 32.40
C THR A 157 17.10 -45.33 31.19
N ALA A 158 17.21 -44.65 30.04
CA ALA A 158 17.14 -45.31 28.73
C ALA A 158 17.79 -44.37 27.71
N GLN A 159 18.88 -44.82 27.12
CA GLN A 159 19.58 -44.12 26.06
C GLN A 159 18.64 -43.96 24.85
N ILE A 160 18.45 -42.72 24.40
CA ILE A 160 18.24 -42.50 22.97
C ILE A 160 19.58 -42.01 22.43
N VAL A 161 20.14 -42.88 21.62
CA VAL A 161 21.30 -42.66 20.77
C VAL A 161 21.08 -41.33 20.05
N ALA A 162 21.95 -40.36 20.32
CA ALA A 162 22.15 -39.27 19.39
C ALA A 162 22.66 -39.92 18.09
N SER A 163 21.76 -40.18 17.15
CA SER A 163 22.17 -40.41 15.77
C SER A 163 22.87 -39.13 15.33
N ALA A 164 24.18 -39.24 15.14
CA ALA A 164 24.95 -38.24 14.42
C ALA A 164 24.22 -37.95 13.08
N PRO A 165 24.21 -36.70 12.61
CA PRO A 165 23.51 -36.33 11.39
C PRO A 165 23.99 -37.24 10.26
N THR A 166 23.06 -38.00 9.71
CA THR A 166 23.33 -38.80 8.52
C THR A 166 23.67 -37.83 7.40
N SER A 167 24.81 -38.09 6.78
CA SER A 167 25.41 -37.26 5.74
C SER A 167 24.45 -37.09 4.55
N GLY A 168 23.76 -35.95 4.53
CA GLY A 168 22.99 -35.38 3.41
C GLY A 168 22.46 -33.96 3.67
N ASP A 169 22.67 -33.44 4.88
CA ASP A 169 21.77 -32.57 5.65
C ASP A 169 22.26 -31.11 5.70
N ALA A 170 22.29 -30.44 4.56
CA ALA A 170 22.84 -29.09 4.43
C ALA A 170 21.72 -28.05 4.32
N GLY A 171 21.01 -27.75 5.41
CA GLY A 171 20.01 -26.68 5.40
C GLY A 171 19.22 -26.47 6.69
N ASP A 172 19.17 -27.44 7.60
CA ASP A 172 18.04 -27.57 8.54
C ASP A 172 18.00 -26.60 9.72
N THR A 173 19.02 -25.76 9.84
CA THR A 173 19.10 -24.73 10.88
C THR A 173 19.59 -23.44 10.26
N PHE A 174 19.21 -22.29 10.81
CA PHE A 174 19.71 -20.98 10.37
C PHE A 174 21.25 -20.91 10.34
N ARG A 175 21.94 -21.64 11.23
CA ARG A 175 23.41 -21.73 11.26
C ARG A 175 24.01 -22.59 10.14
N ARG A 176 23.27 -23.58 9.64
CA ARG A 176 23.68 -24.48 8.55
C ARG A 176 22.94 -24.20 7.25
N ALA A 177 22.26 -23.05 7.17
CA ALA A 177 21.39 -22.71 6.06
C ALA A 177 22.13 -22.86 4.72
N THR A 178 21.46 -23.48 3.75
CA THR A 178 22.00 -23.69 2.40
C THR A 178 22.23 -22.33 1.77
N ASN A 179 23.49 -21.93 1.62
CA ASN A 179 23.81 -20.62 1.06
C ASN A 179 23.77 -20.65 -0.47
N ILE A 180 22.76 -20.02 -1.06
CA ILE A 180 22.66 -19.84 -2.52
C ILE A 180 23.37 -18.57 -3.02
N GLY A 181 24.02 -17.82 -2.12
CA GLY A 181 24.80 -16.63 -2.46
C GLY A 181 23.93 -15.44 -2.87
N SER A 182 24.51 -14.54 -3.67
CA SER A 182 23.79 -13.37 -4.20
C SER A 182 22.69 -13.80 -5.16
N LEU A 183 21.45 -13.48 -4.83
CA LEU A 183 20.29 -13.78 -5.67
C LEU A 183 20.23 -12.77 -6.83
N THR A 184 20.84 -13.12 -7.95
CA THR A 184 20.90 -12.27 -9.16
C THR A 184 19.92 -12.67 -10.25
N ALA A 185 19.31 -13.86 -10.14
CA ALA A 185 18.35 -14.43 -11.09
C ALA A 185 17.37 -15.36 -10.36
N THR A 186 16.61 -16.18 -11.11
CA THR A 186 15.76 -17.23 -10.55
C THR A 186 16.58 -18.44 -10.14
N THR A 187 16.44 -18.85 -8.88
CA THR A 187 16.97 -20.10 -8.34
C THR A 187 15.80 -21.07 -8.16
N THR A 188 15.93 -22.29 -8.66
CA THR A 188 14.94 -23.37 -8.46
C THR A 188 15.63 -24.55 -7.80
N ARG A 189 14.98 -25.12 -6.78
CA ARG A 189 15.44 -26.31 -6.07
C ARG A 189 14.29 -27.29 -5.89
N SER A 190 14.62 -28.56 -5.82
CA SER A 190 13.70 -29.62 -5.42
C SER A 190 14.35 -30.36 -4.28
N GLU A 191 13.64 -30.44 -3.17
CA GLU A 191 14.12 -30.99 -1.90
C GLU A 191 12.95 -31.65 -1.16
N SER A 192 13.16 -32.13 0.06
CA SER A 192 12.13 -32.81 0.83
C SER A 192 12.24 -32.60 2.34
N VAL A 193 11.20 -32.07 2.98
CA VAL A 193 11.11 -31.99 4.44
C VAL A 193 10.17 -33.07 5.00
N GLY A 194 10.37 -33.55 6.22
CA GLY A 194 9.63 -34.65 6.83
C GLY A 194 10.04 -34.94 8.28
N VAL A 195 10.15 -36.24 8.62
CA VAL A 195 10.48 -36.71 9.98
C VAL A 195 11.98 -36.77 10.22
N GLU A 196 12.73 -37.13 9.19
CA GLU A 196 14.19 -37.22 9.22
C GLU A 196 14.82 -35.83 8.97
N ASP A 197 14.42 -35.16 7.88
CA ASP A 197 14.74 -33.75 7.59
C ASP A 197 13.62 -32.87 8.15
N LYS A 198 13.87 -32.15 9.25
CA LYS A 198 12.77 -31.52 10.02
C LYS A 198 12.35 -30.15 9.50
N ALA A 199 13.18 -29.53 8.67
CA ALA A 199 13.02 -28.19 8.14
C ALA A 199 14.12 -27.93 7.11
N ASP A 200 13.84 -27.09 6.12
CA ASP A 200 14.88 -26.58 5.22
C ASP A 200 15.07 -25.08 5.45
N VAL A 201 16.32 -24.63 5.62
CA VAL A 201 16.68 -23.21 5.70
C VAL A 201 17.63 -22.85 4.57
N ILE A 202 17.24 -21.90 3.74
CA ILE A 202 17.99 -21.47 2.56
C ILE A 202 18.36 -20.01 2.71
N ARG A 203 19.65 -19.71 2.68
CA ARG A 203 20.18 -18.36 2.82
C ARG A 203 20.50 -17.74 1.46
N PHE A 204 20.06 -16.51 1.24
CA PHE A 204 20.43 -15.72 0.06
C PHE A 204 20.78 -14.28 0.43
N GLN A 205 21.53 -13.64 -0.44
CA GLN A 205 21.93 -12.24 -0.28
C GLN A 205 21.39 -11.39 -1.43
N LEU A 206 21.04 -10.15 -1.11
CA LEU A 206 20.68 -9.13 -2.07
C LEU A 206 21.73 -8.02 -2.02
N SER A 207 22.41 -7.79 -3.15
CA SER A 207 23.35 -6.68 -3.31
C SER A 207 22.64 -5.33 -3.43
N THR A 208 21.39 -5.34 -3.87
CA THR A 208 20.53 -4.17 -4.08
C THR A 208 19.09 -4.53 -3.75
N ARG A 209 18.24 -3.54 -3.46
CA ARG A 209 16.80 -3.78 -3.27
C ARG A 209 16.22 -4.49 -4.49
N ALA A 210 15.43 -5.53 -4.27
CA ALA A 210 14.81 -6.34 -5.30
C ALA A 210 13.40 -6.78 -4.90
N ASN A 211 12.53 -6.99 -5.89
CA ASN A 211 11.30 -7.72 -5.66
C ASN A 211 11.62 -9.20 -5.71
N VAL A 212 11.52 -9.86 -4.56
CA VAL A 212 11.77 -11.29 -4.42
C VAL A 212 10.46 -12.02 -4.34
N THR A 213 10.28 -13.00 -5.23
CA THR A 213 9.16 -13.94 -5.13
C THR A 213 9.70 -15.29 -4.68
N VAL A 214 9.10 -15.87 -3.65
CA VAL A 214 9.37 -17.23 -3.20
C VAL A 214 8.12 -18.06 -3.47
N THR A 215 8.26 -19.14 -4.22
CA THR A 215 7.17 -20.05 -4.55
C THR A 215 7.54 -21.45 -4.12
N LEU A 216 6.75 -22.05 -3.22
CA LEU A 216 6.86 -23.45 -2.81
C LEU A 216 5.77 -24.24 -3.53
N GLY A 217 6.13 -24.89 -4.62
CA GLY A 217 5.22 -25.66 -5.48
C GLY A 217 5.51 -27.16 -5.47
N ASN A 218 4.74 -27.92 -6.25
CA ASN A 218 4.88 -29.37 -6.39
C ASN A 218 4.82 -30.16 -5.07
N LEU A 219 4.10 -29.64 -4.08
CA LEU A 219 3.98 -30.25 -2.75
C LEU A 219 3.38 -31.65 -2.81
N THR A 220 4.08 -32.65 -2.26
CA THR A 220 3.51 -33.99 -2.12
C THR A 220 2.64 -34.16 -0.88
N ASN A 221 2.80 -33.28 0.10
CA ASN A 221 2.04 -33.19 1.35
C ASN A 221 2.12 -31.73 1.85
N ASP A 222 1.42 -31.40 2.92
CA ASP A 222 1.32 -30.04 3.44
C ASP A 222 2.66 -29.53 4.04
N ALA A 223 3.07 -28.33 3.62
CA ALA A 223 4.25 -27.62 4.11
C ALA A 223 4.10 -26.10 3.94
N ASP A 224 4.66 -25.36 4.90
CA ASP A 224 4.62 -23.90 4.95
C ASP A 224 5.95 -23.30 4.52
N VAL A 225 5.92 -22.03 4.08
CA VAL A 225 7.13 -21.26 3.76
C VAL A 225 7.14 -19.90 4.44
N PHE A 226 8.32 -19.49 4.89
CA PHE A 226 8.57 -18.22 5.58
C PHE A 226 9.85 -17.57 5.03
N ILE A 227 9.92 -16.25 5.02
CA ILE A 227 11.13 -15.47 4.78
C ILE A 227 11.49 -14.73 6.05
N PHE A 228 12.73 -14.88 6.51
CA PHE A 228 13.33 -14.14 7.59
C PHE A 228 14.42 -13.20 7.07
N ASP A 229 14.59 -12.04 7.70
CA ASP A 229 15.79 -11.21 7.48
C ASP A 229 16.98 -11.65 8.35
N SER A 230 18.13 -10.99 8.20
CA SER A 230 19.35 -11.29 8.95
C SER A 230 19.24 -11.07 10.46
N THR A 231 18.18 -10.40 10.94
CA THR A 231 17.90 -10.23 12.37
C THR A 231 16.95 -11.31 12.92
N GLY A 232 16.45 -12.19 12.04
CA GLY A 232 15.47 -13.21 12.38
C GLY A 232 14.03 -12.70 12.41
N GLN A 233 13.73 -11.53 11.83
CA GLN A 233 12.36 -11.03 11.67
C GLN A 233 11.68 -11.73 10.49
N ILE A 234 10.44 -12.20 10.65
CA ILE A 234 9.61 -12.66 9.52
C ILE A 234 9.27 -11.45 8.64
N VAL A 235 9.72 -11.48 7.39
CA VAL A 235 9.46 -10.44 6.38
C VAL A 235 8.48 -10.90 5.30
N GLY A 236 8.10 -12.18 5.29
CA GLY A 236 7.03 -12.73 4.46
C GLY A 236 6.68 -14.17 4.86
N ARG A 237 5.43 -14.61 4.67
CA ARG A 237 4.99 -15.97 4.96
C ARG A 237 3.82 -16.39 4.07
N ASP A 238 3.72 -17.68 3.76
CA ASP A 238 2.51 -18.30 3.21
C ASP A 238 2.38 -19.74 3.74
N SER A 239 1.15 -20.11 4.13
CA SER A 239 0.86 -21.30 4.97
C SER A 239 -0.54 -21.87 4.68
N GLN A 240 -0.90 -21.93 3.40
CA GLN A 240 -2.18 -22.46 2.96
C GLN A 240 -2.25 -23.97 3.20
N GLN A 241 -3.46 -24.47 3.40
CA GLN A 241 -3.67 -25.87 3.76
C GLN A 241 -3.51 -26.81 2.57
N GLY A 242 -2.83 -27.93 2.79
CA GLY A 242 -2.79 -29.05 1.85
C GLY A 242 -1.65 -28.94 0.85
N ARG A 243 -1.89 -29.37 -0.41
CA ARG A 243 -0.84 -29.41 -1.45
C ARG A 243 -0.87 -28.17 -2.35
N THR A 244 -1.47 -27.10 -1.86
CA THR A 244 -1.53 -25.81 -2.55
C THR A 244 -0.13 -25.25 -2.73
N THR A 245 0.06 -24.45 -3.77
CA THR A 245 1.35 -23.76 -3.94
C THR A 245 1.38 -22.57 -3.00
N GLU A 246 2.43 -22.47 -2.19
CA GLU A 246 2.66 -21.32 -1.33
C GLU A 246 3.44 -20.25 -2.09
N GLN A 247 3.06 -18.98 -1.97
CA GLN A 247 3.70 -17.89 -2.70
C GLN A 247 3.84 -16.61 -1.87
N ILE A 248 5.08 -16.22 -1.64
CA ILE A 248 5.46 -14.96 -0.98
C ILE A 248 6.01 -14.00 -2.04
N SER A 249 5.65 -12.72 -1.98
CA SER A 249 6.15 -11.68 -2.89
C SER A 249 6.50 -10.41 -2.12
N GLU A 250 7.79 -10.17 -1.91
CA GLU A 250 8.28 -9.11 -1.02
C GLU A 250 9.30 -8.20 -1.69
N SER A 251 9.25 -6.90 -1.36
CA SER A 251 10.24 -5.91 -1.78
C SER A 251 11.35 -5.82 -0.73
N LEU A 252 12.37 -6.66 -0.87
CA LEU A 252 13.46 -6.79 0.10
C LEU A 252 14.60 -5.80 -0.20
N VAL A 253 15.18 -5.19 0.83
CA VAL A 253 16.34 -4.28 0.68
C VAL A 253 17.63 -5.07 0.46
N ALA A 254 18.73 -4.38 0.16
CA ALA A 254 20.04 -5.04 0.19
C ALA A 254 20.29 -5.58 1.60
N GLY A 255 20.69 -6.84 1.70
CA GLY A 255 20.77 -7.55 2.97
C GLY A 255 20.79 -9.06 2.78
N GLU A 256 20.89 -9.76 3.90
CA GLU A 256 20.87 -11.22 3.96
C GLU A 256 19.50 -11.70 4.45
N TYR A 257 19.01 -12.77 3.84
CA TYR A 257 17.68 -13.32 4.09
C TYR A 257 17.72 -14.86 4.13
N TYR A 258 16.75 -15.44 4.82
CA TYR A 258 16.61 -16.88 5.02
C TYR A 258 15.19 -17.30 4.64
N VAL A 259 15.04 -18.29 3.77
CA VAL A 259 13.77 -18.97 3.52
C VAL A 259 13.72 -20.20 4.40
N LEU A 260 12.65 -20.35 5.20
CA LEU A 260 12.40 -21.54 6.01
C LEU A 260 11.21 -22.30 5.43
N VAL A 261 11.37 -23.60 5.20
CA VAL A 261 10.28 -24.51 4.80
C VAL A 261 10.02 -25.50 5.94
N LEU A 262 8.76 -25.64 6.35
CA LEU A 262 8.36 -26.50 7.47
C LEU A 262 7.31 -27.54 7.05
N PRO A 263 7.52 -28.85 7.29
CA PRO A 263 6.52 -29.86 7.00
C PRO A 263 5.37 -29.79 8.01
N ARG A 264 4.11 -29.79 7.55
CA ARG A 264 2.92 -29.84 8.41
C ARG A 264 2.48 -31.25 8.75
N THR A 265 2.97 -32.24 8.02
CA THR A 265 2.66 -33.65 8.25
C THR A 265 3.83 -34.38 8.91
N SER A 266 3.57 -35.58 9.43
CA SER A 266 4.60 -36.54 9.84
C SER A 266 5.05 -37.43 8.68
N SER A 267 4.66 -37.10 7.44
CA SER A 267 5.11 -37.78 6.22
C SER A 267 6.06 -36.85 5.47
N THR A 268 6.94 -37.44 4.66
CA THR A 268 7.83 -36.66 3.79
C THR A 268 7.01 -35.82 2.79
N VAL A 269 7.40 -34.55 2.65
CA VAL A 269 6.89 -33.56 1.73
C VAL A 269 8.00 -33.25 0.74
N ASN A 270 7.90 -33.79 -0.47
CA ASN A 270 8.73 -33.33 -1.57
C ASN A 270 8.14 -32.02 -2.10
N TYR A 271 9.02 -31.08 -2.43
CA TYR A 271 8.61 -29.77 -2.91
C TYR A 271 9.56 -29.27 -4.02
N GLN A 272 9.11 -28.24 -4.73
CA GLN A 272 9.94 -27.42 -5.60
C GLN A 272 9.89 -25.98 -5.10
N LEU A 273 11.03 -25.46 -4.64
CA LEU A 273 11.17 -24.08 -4.21
C LEU A 273 11.78 -23.25 -5.34
N VAL A 274 11.10 -22.17 -5.69
CA VAL A 274 11.54 -21.20 -6.69
C VAL A 274 11.71 -19.84 -6.00
N ILE A 275 12.94 -19.36 -5.90
CA ILE A 275 13.26 -18.03 -5.39
C ILE A 275 13.66 -17.17 -6.58
N ARG A 276 12.89 -16.14 -6.91
CA ARG A 276 13.18 -15.24 -8.03
C ARG A 276 13.54 -13.86 -7.52
N ASN A 277 14.72 -13.38 -7.93
CA ASN A 277 14.93 -11.95 -8.03
C ASN A 277 14.30 -11.48 -9.35
N LEU A 278 13.15 -10.81 -9.26
CA LEU A 278 12.59 -10.09 -10.38
C LEU A 278 13.40 -8.80 -10.54
N ALA A 279 14.58 -8.93 -11.15
CA ALA A 279 15.44 -7.81 -11.47
C ALA A 279 14.62 -6.78 -12.25
N SER A 280 14.60 -5.54 -11.77
CA SER A 280 14.21 -4.41 -12.60
C SER A 280 15.09 -4.43 -13.84
N ARG A 281 14.50 -4.60 -15.03
CA ARG A 281 15.19 -4.69 -16.32
C ARG A 281 16.42 -3.78 -16.38
N THR A 282 17.58 -4.36 -16.69
CA THR A 282 18.84 -3.63 -16.90
C THR A 282 18.69 -2.64 -18.07
N PRO A 283 19.03 -1.36 -17.89
CA PRO A 283 19.21 -0.44 -19.01
C PRO A 283 20.40 -0.91 -19.88
N VAL A 284 20.26 -0.78 -21.19
CA VAL A 284 21.37 -0.84 -22.16
C VAL A 284 22.54 0.02 -21.64
N PRO A 285 23.81 -0.39 -21.79
CA PRO A 285 24.95 0.33 -21.24
C PRO A 285 25.06 1.72 -21.88
N GLN A 286 24.43 2.70 -21.25
CA GLN A 286 24.81 4.09 -21.38
C GLN A 286 26.07 4.27 -20.54
N SER A 287 27.08 4.93 -21.11
CA SER A 287 28.30 5.35 -20.40
C SER A 287 27.96 5.78 -18.97
N PRO A 288 28.75 5.37 -17.97
CA PRO A 288 28.34 5.39 -16.57
C PRO A 288 27.83 6.78 -16.21
N PRO A 289 26.54 6.94 -15.84
CA PRO A 289 26.11 8.20 -15.27
C PRO A 289 26.86 8.28 -13.95
N THR A 290 27.65 9.34 -13.80
CA THR A 290 28.17 9.80 -12.52
C THR A 290 27.10 9.55 -11.45
N ALA A 291 27.43 8.80 -10.39
CA ALA A 291 26.50 8.41 -9.34
C ALA A 291 25.54 9.58 -9.04
N ALA A 292 24.29 9.47 -9.51
CA ALA A 292 23.29 10.47 -9.22
C ALA A 292 22.97 10.32 -7.75
N GLN A 293 23.67 11.12 -6.94
CA GLN A 293 23.32 11.40 -5.55
C GLN A 293 21.79 11.49 -5.48
N LEU A 294 21.15 10.70 -4.62
CA LEU A 294 19.75 10.94 -4.29
C LEU A 294 19.60 12.44 -4.02
N PRO A 295 18.57 13.10 -4.57
CA PRO A 295 18.40 14.53 -4.39
C PRO A 295 18.57 14.91 -2.93
N VAL A 296 19.45 15.87 -2.65
CA VAL A 296 19.62 16.40 -1.30
C VAL A 296 18.24 16.90 -0.83
N PRO A 297 17.75 16.46 0.35
CA PRO A 297 16.51 16.98 0.90
C PRO A 297 16.52 18.50 0.94
N LEU A 298 15.35 19.13 0.81
CA LEU A 298 15.27 20.57 0.94
C LEU A 298 15.78 21.00 2.33
N PRO A 299 16.52 22.12 2.43
CA PRO A 299 17.02 22.60 3.71
C PRO A 299 15.88 22.82 4.71
N ASN A 300 16.07 22.38 5.95
CA ASN A 300 15.12 22.62 7.03
C ASN A 300 14.88 24.12 7.19
N VAL A 301 13.62 24.50 7.43
CA VAL A 301 13.22 25.87 7.72
C VAL A 301 12.61 25.98 9.11
N ALA A 302 12.47 27.21 9.62
CA ALA A 302 11.80 27.43 10.89
C ALA A 302 10.31 27.02 10.79
N ASN A 303 9.80 26.38 11.84
CA ASN A 303 8.39 25.98 11.92
C ASN A 303 7.47 27.21 11.78
N GLU A 304 6.44 27.07 10.96
CA GLU A 304 5.42 28.11 10.80
C GLU A 304 4.33 28.00 11.87
N GLY A 305 3.93 29.14 12.45
CA GLY A 305 2.67 29.33 13.18
C GLY A 305 2.39 28.44 14.40
N GLY A 306 3.43 27.91 15.06
CA GLY A 306 3.29 27.24 16.35
C GLY A 306 2.47 25.94 16.29
N SER A 307 1.71 25.65 17.36
CA SER A 307 0.98 24.38 17.51
C SER A 307 -0.25 24.24 16.59
N THR A 308 -0.84 25.33 16.11
CA THR A 308 -2.01 25.32 15.21
C THR A 308 -1.66 24.86 13.79
N HIS A 309 -0.37 24.94 13.40
CA HIS A 309 0.13 24.50 12.10
C HIS A 309 1.12 23.34 12.24
N TRP A 310 1.03 22.56 13.34
CA TRP A 310 1.92 21.41 13.55
C TRP A 310 1.88 20.43 12.37
N ASN A 311 0.71 20.26 11.74
CA ASN A 311 0.48 19.34 10.64
C ASN A 311 1.22 19.76 9.36
N VAL A 312 1.29 21.07 9.10
CA VAL A 312 2.07 21.66 8.01
C VAL A 312 3.57 21.40 8.21
N ASN A 313 4.05 21.63 9.43
CA ASN A 313 5.45 21.42 9.80
C ASN A 313 5.80 19.91 9.79
N ALA A 314 4.87 19.05 10.22
CA ALA A 314 5.07 17.62 10.27
C ALA A 314 5.32 17.01 8.89
N VAL A 315 4.73 17.56 7.83
CA VAL A 315 4.97 17.09 6.45
C VAL A 315 6.09 17.86 5.74
N ASN A 316 6.78 18.77 6.42
CA ASN A 316 7.85 19.59 5.84
C ASN A 316 7.42 20.39 4.59
N ALA A 317 6.17 20.90 4.60
CA ALA A 317 5.67 21.76 3.52
C ALA A 317 6.40 23.12 3.42
N PRO A 318 6.77 23.79 4.54
CA PRO A 318 7.48 25.06 4.49
C PRO A 318 8.81 25.02 3.71
N GLU A 319 9.52 23.90 3.75
CA GLU A 319 10.74 23.67 2.99
C GLU A 319 10.47 23.72 1.47
N ALA A 320 9.38 23.11 1.00
CA ALA A 320 8.95 23.19 -0.39
C ALA A 320 8.55 24.62 -0.78
N TRP A 321 7.85 25.34 0.10
CA TRP A 321 7.45 26.72 -0.15
C TRP A 321 8.64 27.67 -0.25
N ASN A 322 9.67 27.45 0.56
CA ASN A 322 10.92 28.21 0.53
C ASN A 322 11.72 27.92 -0.76
N ALA A 323 11.59 26.71 -1.30
CA ALA A 323 12.11 26.35 -2.62
C ALA A 323 11.26 26.85 -3.80
N GLY A 324 10.17 27.58 -3.55
CA GLY A 324 9.30 28.17 -4.58
C GLY A 324 8.18 27.27 -5.08
N PHE A 325 8.00 26.08 -4.51
CA PHE A 325 6.92 25.15 -4.85
C PHE A 325 5.78 25.32 -3.87
N ARG A 326 4.63 25.83 -4.34
CA ARG A 326 3.45 26.13 -3.52
C ARG A 326 2.17 25.53 -4.10
N GLY A 327 2.27 24.69 -5.13
CA GLY A 327 1.12 24.11 -5.84
C GLY A 327 0.60 24.97 -6.98
N GLN A 328 1.32 26.02 -7.38
CA GLN A 328 0.94 26.89 -8.48
C GLN A 328 0.70 26.11 -9.78
N GLY A 329 -0.39 26.46 -10.48
CA GLY A 329 -0.75 25.84 -11.75
C GLY A 329 -1.35 24.43 -11.64
N ILE A 330 -1.50 23.89 -10.43
CA ILE A 330 -2.06 22.55 -10.20
C ILE A 330 -3.51 22.66 -9.73
N VAL A 331 -4.36 21.77 -10.24
CA VAL A 331 -5.77 21.65 -9.88
C VAL A 331 -5.99 20.40 -9.02
N VAL A 332 -6.53 20.59 -7.82
CA VAL A 332 -6.92 19.50 -6.91
C VAL A 332 -8.43 19.50 -6.76
N ALA A 333 -9.08 18.42 -7.18
CA ALA A 333 -10.50 18.24 -7.00
C ALA A 333 -10.84 17.71 -5.61
N ILE A 334 -11.79 18.37 -4.95
CA ILE A 334 -12.30 18.04 -3.62
C ILE A 334 -13.68 17.41 -3.80
N LEU A 335 -13.71 16.08 -3.86
CA LEU A 335 -14.96 15.32 -3.97
C LEU A 335 -15.49 15.08 -2.56
N ASP A 336 -16.42 15.91 -2.13
CA ASP A 336 -16.88 15.93 -0.73
C ASP A 336 -18.30 16.49 -0.61
N THR A 337 -18.67 17.10 0.54
CA THR A 337 -19.96 17.76 0.79
C THR A 337 -20.16 19.11 0.10
N GLY A 338 -19.13 19.55 -0.64
CA GLY A 338 -19.02 20.89 -1.23
C GLY A 338 -17.87 21.68 -0.61
N VAL A 339 -17.72 22.95 -1.00
CA VAL A 339 -16.74 23.87 -0.39
C VAL A 339 -17.38 25.24 -0.18
N ASP A 340 -17.17 25.86 0.98
CA ASP A 340 -17.44 27.29 1.19
C ASP A 340 -16.43 28.13 0.39
N ARG A 341 -16.75 28.36 -0.88
CA ARG A 341 -15.92 29.16 -1.81
C ARG A 341 -15.77 30.62 -1.40
N THR A 342 -16.52 31.09 -0.41
CA THR A 342 -16.47 32.48 0.09
C THR A 342 -15.60 32.63 1.33
N HIS A 343 -15.08 31.51 1.88
CA HIS A 343 -14.20 31.54 3.02
C HIS A 343 -12.94 32.39 2.73
N PRO A 344 -12.55 33.34 3.61
CA PRO A 344 -11.43 34.27 3.35
C PRO A 344 -10.11 33.58 2.98
N ASP A 345 -9.80 32.45 3.64
CA ASP A 345 -8.59 31.67 3.34
C ASP A 345 -8.71 30.79 2.08
N LEU A 346 -9.91 30.55 1.54
CA LEU A 346 -10.09 29.67 0.37
C LEU A 346 -10.36 30.43 -0.92
N VAL A 347 -11.02 31.59 -0.85
CA VAL A 347 -11.60 32.29 -2.00
C VAL A 347 -10.60 32.56 -3.14
N GLN A 348 -9.33 32.79 -2.83
CA GLN A 348 -8.27 33.03 -3.83
C GLN A 348 -7.83 31.75 -4.57
N ASN A 349 -8.03 30.60 -3.95
CA ASN A 349 -7.60 29.30 -4.44
C ASN A 349 -8.74 28.47 -5.02
N ILE A 350 -9.99 28.95 -5.01
CA ILE A 350 -11.08 28.27 -5.69
C ILE A 350 -10.83 28.26 -7.21
N TRP A 351 -10.89 27.07 -7.80
CA TRP A 351 -10.83 26.84 -9.23
C TRP A 351 -12.02 27.50 -9.93
N ARG A 352 -11.78 27.94 -11.16
CA ARG A 352 -12.81 28.48 -12.04
C ARG A 352 -12.73 27.70 -13.34
N ASN A 353 -13.87 27.26 -13.84
CA ASN A 353 -13.96 26.71 -15.19
C ASN A 353 -13.66 27.85 -16.18
N PRO A 354 -12.54 27.81 -16.93
CA PRO A 354 -12.20 28.88 -17.87
C PRO A 354 -13.14 28.93 -19.07
N ASP A 355 -13.86 27.84 -19.34
CA ASP A 355 -14.70 27.67 -20.52
C ASP A 355 -16.19 27.99 -20.23
N GLU A 356 -16.49 28.49 -19.03
CA GLU A 356 -17.84 28.87 -18.58
C GLU A 356 -18.00 30.37 -18.33
N ARG A 357 -19.16 30.92 -18.70
CA ARG A 357 -19.61 32.26 -18.34
C ARG A 357 -20.64 32.16 -17.22
N PRO A 358 -20.27 32.53 -15.98
CA PRO A 358 -21.14 32.29 -14.84
C PRO A 358 -22.49 33.00 -14.94
N GLY A 359 -23.58 32.22 -14.93
CA GLY A 359 -24.95 32.70 -14.74
C GLY A 359 -25.65 33.13 -16.03
N ASP A 360 -25.17 32.69 -17.20
CA ASP A 360 -25.89 32.87 -18.46
C ASP A 360 -26.93 31.77 -18.72
N GLY A 361 -26.95 30.71 -17.90
CA GLY A 361 -27.92 29.62 -17.97
C GLY A 361 -27.61 28.61 -19.07
N ILE A 362 -26.42 28.65 -19.65
CA ILE A 362 -26.00 27.84 -20.79
C ILE A 362 -24.80 26.99 -20.36
N ASP A 363 -24.78 25.73 -20.79
CA ASP A 363 -23.59 24.87 -20.76
C ASP A 363 -22.65 25.31 -21.90
N ASN A 364 -21.68 26.17 -21.59
CA ASN A 364 -20.86 26.87 -22.59
C ASN A 364 -19.76 25.97 -23.17
N ASP A 365 -19.23 25.06 -22.35
CA ASP A 365 -18.19 24.11 -22.73
C ASP A 365 -18.76 22.80 -23.27
N HIS A 366 -20.09 22.64 -23.24
CA HIS A 366 -20.86 21.47 -23.66
C HIS A 366 -20.43 20.19 -22.92
N ASN A 367 -20.01 20.32 -21.65
CA ASN A 367 -19.60 19.21 -20.81
C ASN A 367 -20.79 18.47 -20.15
N GLY A 368 -22.02 19.00 -20.32
CA GLY A 368 -23.26 18.48 -19.76
C GLY A 368 -23.70 19.14 -18.45
N TYR A 369 -23.02 20.20 -18.00
CA TYR A 369 -23.20 20.83 -16.69
C TYR A 369 -23.34 22.35 -16.80
N VAL A 370 -24.58 22.82 -16.92
CA VAL A 370 -24.92 24.25 -17.06
C VAL A 370 -24.31 25.12 -15.94
N ASP A 371 -23.58 26.17 -16.32
CA ASP A 371 -23.01 27.18 -15.42
C ASP A 371 -22.11 26.59 -14.31
N ASP A 372 -21.37 25.50 -14.56
CA ASP A 372 -20.49 24.85 -13.57
C ASP A 372 -19.17 25.61 -13.30
N ALA A 373 -19.25 26.94 -13.34
CA ALA A 373 -18.14 27.89 -13.23
C ALA A 373 -17.19 27.71 -12.03
N TRP A 374 -17.64 27.06 -10.96
CA TRP A 374 -16.85 26.76 -9.76
C TRP A 374 -16.90 25.27 -9.38
N GLY A 375 -17.27 24.40 -10.32
CA GLY A 375 -17.50 22.99 -10.09
C GLY A 375 -18.99 22.61 -10.07
N TRP A 376 -19.27 21.34 -9.76
CA TRP A 376 -20.60 20.78 -9.86
C TRP A 376 -21.07 20.04 -8.61
N SER A 377 -22.38 20.08 -8.32
CA SER A 377 -23.04 19.25 -7.31
C SER A 377 -23.82 18.12 -7.95
N PHE A 378 -23.31 16.89 -7.82
CA PHE A 378 -24.01 15.67 -8.23
C PHE A 378 -25.16 15.30 -7.28
N VAL A 379 -25.12 15.78 -6.05
CA VAL A 379 -26.19 15.57 -5.07
C VAL A 379 -27.41 16.44 -5.38
N ARG A 380 -27.19 17.69 -5.79
CA ARG A 380 -28.26 18.64 -6.12
C ARG A 380 -28.59 18.70 -7.60
N GLY A 381 -27.72 18.17 -8.47
CA GLY A 381 -27.88 18.22 -9.92
C GLY A 381 -27.76 19.64 -10.47
N ASN A 382 -26.92 20.49 -9.89
CA ASN A 382 -26.72 21.88 -10.30
C ASN A 382 -25.29 22.39 -9.95
N ASN A 383 -25.00 23.62 -10.35
CA ASN A 383 -23.74 24.32 -10.11
C ASN A 383 -23.55 24.85 -8.66
N ASN A 384 -24.48 24.55 -7.74
CA ASN A 384 -24.34 24.98 -6.35
C ASN A 384 -23.45 24.02 -5.56
N VAL A 385 -22.15 24.30 -5.56
CA VAL A 385 -21.12 23.57 -4.82
C VAL A 385 -20.98 23.97 -3.35
N PHE A 386 -21.86 24.84 -2.82
CA PHE A 386 -21.74 25.30 -1.44
C PHE A 386 -21.83 24.15 -0.44
N ASP A 387 -20.93 24.15 0.53
CA ASP A 387 -20.87 23.15 1.59
C ASP A 387 -21.92 23.42 2.66
N HIS A 388 -22.77 22.42 2.93
CA HIS A 388 -23.82 22.50 3.97
C HIS A 388 -23.49 21.64 5.20
N ASN A 389 -22.31 21.03 5.23
CA ASN A 389 -21.85 20.16 6.31
C ASN A 389 -20.63 20.76 7.03
N GLY A 390 -19.66 21.28 6.28
CA GLY A 390 -18.41 21.82 6.78
C GLY A 390 -17.21 20.89 6.58
N HIS A 391 -17.44 19.59 6.37
CA HIS A 391 -16.37 18.61 6.15
C HIS A 391 -15.55 18.91 4.89
N GLY A 392 -16.20 19.13 3.74
CA GLY A 392 -15.50 19.44 2.50
C GLY A 392 -14.73 20.76 2.55
N THR A 393 -15.26 21.77 3.25
CA THR A 393 -14.55 23.04 3.51
C THR A 393 -13.30 22.82 4.37
N HIS A 394 -13.34 21.94 5.36
CA HIS A 394 -12.18 21.60 6.19
C HIS A 394 -11.11 20.86 5.40
N VAL A 395 -11.51 19.88 4.61
CA VAL A 395 -10.64 19.13 3.69
C VAL A 395 -9.98 20.07 2.68
N ALA A 396 -10.74 20.96 2.05
CA ALA A 396 -10.24 21.94 1.09
C ALA A 396 -9.18 22.87 1.72
N GLY A 397 -9.39 23.32 2.95
CA GLY A 397 -8.43 24.15 3.68
C GLY A 397 -7.11 23.44 3.98
N ILE A 398 -7.14 22.15 4.31
CA ILE A 398 -5.90 21.40 4.52
C ILE A 398 -5.10 21.29 3.22
N VAL A 399 -5.77 21.11 2.07
CA VAL A 399 -5.08 21.11 0.77
C VAL A 399 -4.50 22.48 0.46
N GLY A 400 -5.31 23.54 0.53
CA GLY A 400 -5.00 24.80 -0.14
C GLY A 400 -5.54 26.07 0.52
N ALA A 401 -5.70 26.12 1.84
CA ALA A 401 -5.89 27.41 2.51
C ALA A 401 -4.70 28.36 2.22
N SER A 402 -5.02 29.62 1.94
CA SER A 402 -4.08 30.65 1.53
C SER A 402 -3.04 30.93 2.62
N ARG A 403 -1.76 31.04 2.25
CA ARG A 403 -0.70 31.45 3.17
C ARG A 403 -0.68 32.97 3.31
N ASN A 404 -1.69 33.53 3.97
CA ASN A 404 -1.93 34.98 4.10
C ASN A 404 -1.56 35.55 5.49
N GLY A 405 -1.03 34.72 6.39
CA GLY A 405 -0.64 35.12 7.76
C GLY A 405 -1.78 35.12 8.76
N THR A 406 -2.98 34.67 8.38
CA THR A 406 -4.15 34.55 9.26
C THR A 406 -4.77 33.16 9.15
N GLY A 407 -5.54 32.74 10.14
CA GLY A 407 -6.34 31.51 10.05
C GLY A 407 -5.54 30.23 9.85
N ALA A 408 -5.92 29.44 8.85
CA ALA A 408 -5.29 28.17 8.51
C ALA A 408 -4.39 28.34 7.28
N THR A 409 -3.39 27.45 7.13
CA THR A 409 -2.57 27.40 5.92
C THR A 409 -2.56 25.98 5.38
N GLY A 410 -2.89 25.83 4.11
CA GLY A 410 -2.91 24.55 3.43
C GLY A 410 -1.52 24.09 3.02
N ILE A 411 -1.38 22.81 2.72
CA ILE A 411 -0.09 22.23 2.29
C ILE A 411 0.39 22.81 0.95
N ALA A 412 -0.52 23.12 0.04
CA ALA A 412 -0.26 23.74 -1.26
C ALA A 412 -0.99 25.09 -1.37
N PRO A 413 -0.46 26.17 -0.77
CA PRO A 413 -1.19 27.43 -0.58
C PRO A 413 -1.42 28.25 -1.86
N SER A 414 -0.92 27.80 -3.02
CA SER A 414 -1.13 28.43 -4.34
C SER A 414 -1.82 27.50 -5.34
N VAL A 415 -2.41 26.40 -4.87
CA VAL A 415 -3.18 25.44 -5.67
C VAL A 415 -4.54 25.98 -6.11
N LYS A 416 -5.14 25.38 -7.13
CA LYS A 416 -6.55 25.57 -7.46
C LYS A 416 -7.39 24.41 -6.95
N LEU A 417 -8.39 24.70 -6.13
CA LEU A 417 -9.29 23.73 -5.51
C LEU A 417 -10.56 23.66 -6.36
N MET A 418 -10.87 22.50 -6.93
CA MET A 418 -12.11 22.26 -7.70
C MET A 418 -13.15 21.57 -6.79
N PRO A 419 -14.16 22.28 -6.29
CA PRO A 419 -15.24 21.69 -5.52
C PRO A 419 -16.09 20.74 -6.38
N VAL A 420 -16.29 19.51 -5.92
CA VAL A 420 -17.22 18.56 -6.54
C VAL A 420 -18.09 17.96 -5.44
N ALA A 421 -19.34 18.41 -5.33
CA ALA A 421 -20.21 17.96 -4.25
C ALA A 421 -20.87 16.62 -4.60
N VAL A 422 -20.37 15.54 -3.98
CA VAL A 422 -20.85 14.16 -4.15
C VAL A 422 -21.55 13.60 -2.90
N MET A 423 -21.48 14.34 -1.79
CA MET A 423 -22.15 14.03 -0.52
C MET A 423 -23.10 15.15 -0.09
N ASP A 424 -24.16 14.79 0.63
CA ASP A 424 -25.19 15.71 1.13
C ASP A 424 -24.79 16.41 2.44
N SER A 425 -25.70 17.22 3.01
CA SER A 425 -25.48 17.94 4.27
C SER A 425 -25.25 17.01 5.47
N SER A 426 -25.66 15.74 5.38
CA SER A 426 -25.46 14.72 6.41
C SER A 426 -24.18 13.92 6.18
N GLY A 427 -23.41 14.20 5.13
CA GLY A 427 -22.16 13.52 4.79
C GLY A 427 -22.37 12.21 4.03
N TYR A 428 -23.55 11.96 3.46
CA TYR A 428 -23.84 10.74 2.71
C TYR A 428 -23.87 11.00 1.21
N GLY A 429 -23.31 10.07 0.42
CA GLY A 429 -23.25 10.16 -1.03
C GLY A 429 -23.64 8.85 -1.70
N ARG A 430 -24.20 8.93 -2.92
CA ARG A 430 -24.45 7.75 -3.75
C ARG A 430 -23.18 7.38 -4.51
N THR A 431 -22.88 6.08 -4.62
CA THR A 431 -21.73 5.58 -5.39
C THR A 431 -21.74 6.05 -6.84
N SER A 432 -22.92 6.17 -7.46
CA SER A 432 -23.10 6.75 -8.80
C SER A 432 -22.66 8.20 -8.89
N ASN A 433 -22.94 9.01 -7.87
CA ASN A 433 -22.55 10.42 -7.81
C ASN A 433 -21.04 10.55 -7.64
N VAL A 434 -20.43 9.71 -6.81
CA VAL A 434 -18.98 9.64 -6.66
C VAL A 434 -18.30 9.28 -7.99
N ALA A 435 -18.79 8.24 -8.67
CA ALA A 435 -18.22 7.79 -9.94
C ALA A 435 -18.36 8.84 -11.06
N ARG A 436 -19.47 9.59 -11.10
CA ARG A 436 -19.64 10.74 -12.00
C ARG A 436 -18.75 11.92 -11.62
N GLY A 437 -18.63 12.20 -10.32
CA GLY A 437 -17.74 13.25 -9.80
C GLY A 437 -16.27 13.02 -10.12
N ILE A 438 -15.80 11.77 -10.06
CA ILE A 438 -14.42 11.43 -10.43
C ILE A 438 -14.20 11.73 -11.92
N ARG A 439 -15.12 11.30 -12.80
CA ARG A 439 -15.02 11.58 -14.25
C ARG A 439 -15.07 13.07 -14.55
N TYR A 440 -16.01 13.77 -13.94
CA TYR A 440 -16.15 15.22 -14.04
C TYR A 440 -14.86 15.95 -13.67
N ALA A 441 -14.24 15.58 -12.53
CA ALA A 441 -12.99 16.20 -12.09
C ALA A 441 -11.85 15.97 -13.09
N VAL A 442 -11.72 14.74 -13.61
CA VAL A 442 -10.73 14.40 -14.62
C VAL A 442 -10.95 15.19 -15.91
N ASP A 443 -12.20 15.25 -16.38
CA ASP A 443 -12.54 15.89 -17.65
C ASP A 443 -12.40 17.43 -17.58
N ASN A 444 -12.56 18.01 -16.39
CA ASN A 444 -12.35 19.43 -16.12
C ASN A 444 -10.90 19.77 -15.70
N GLY A 445 -9.95 18.85 -15.91
CA GLY A 445 -8.52 19.13 -15.77
C GLY A 445 -7.97 19.05 -14.35
N ALA A 446 -8.55 18.25 -13.46
CA ALA A 446 -7.94 17.95 -12.17
C ALA A 446 -6.67 17.09 -12.34
N ASP A 447 -5.56 17.52 -11.74
CA ASP A 447 -4.31 16.74 -11.68
C ASP A 447 -4.31 15.73 -10.53
N VAL A 448 -5.01 16.09 -9.44
CA VAL A 448 -5.14 15.28 -8.23
C VAL A 448 -6.60 15.29 -7.76
N ILE A 449 -7.09 14.13 -7.32
CA ILE A 449 -8.41 13.97 -6.71
C ILE A 449 -8.25 13.57 -5.26
N ASN A 450 -8.93 14.29 -4.37
CA ASN A 450 -9.02 13.98 -2.95
C ASN A 450 -10.36 13.30 -2.62
N LEU A 451 -10.33 12.06 -2.13
CA LEU A 451 -11.50 11.32 -1.64
C LEU A 451 -11.40 11.12 -0.11
N SER A 452 -11.96 12.06 0.65
CA SER A 452 -11.93 12.06 2.12
C SER A 452 -13.13 11.34 2.77
N PHE A 453 -13.64 10.29 2.12
CA PHE A 453 -14.78 9.51 2.57
C PHE A 453 -14.54 8.01 2.37
N LEU A 454 -15.42 7.18 2.95
CA LEU A 454 -15.35 5.73 2.92
C LEU A 454 -16.61 5.15 2.25
N GLY A 455 -16.54 3.90 1.82
CA GLY A 455 -17.68 3.18 1.27
C GLY A 455 -17.43 1.68 1.15
N THR A 456 -18.38 1.02 0.50
CA THR A 456 -18.28 -0.39 0.11
C THR A 456 -17.68 -0.51 -1.29
N TYR A 457 -17.32 -1.74 -1.69
CA TYR A 457 -16.86 -2.00 -3.05
C TYR A 457 -17.91 -1.53 -4.07
N SER A 458 -17.47 -0.81 -5.09
CA SER A 458 -18.33 -0.37 -6.19
C SER A 458 -17.58 -0.49 -7.50
N ARG A 459 -18.17 -1.24 -8.45
CA ARG A 459 -17.63 -1.38 -9.81
C ARG A 459 -17.57 -0.03 -10.53
N ASP A 460 -18.53 0.85 -10.29
CA ASP A 460 -18.59 2.17 -10.94
C ASP A 460 -17.48 3.09 -10.45
N ILE A 461 -17.20 3.07 -9.14
CA ILE A 461 -16.09 3.82 -8.55
C ILE A 461 -14.77 3.24 -9.05
N PHE A 462 -14.59 1.91 -9.07
CA PHE A 462 -13.39 1.28 -9.61
C PHE A 462 -13.14 1.68 -11.07
N SER A 463 -14.18 1.63 -11.91
CA SER A 463 -14.10 2.06 -13.32
C SER A 463 -13.74 3.55 -13.44
N ALA A 464 -14.27 4.41 -12.56
CA ALA A 464 -13.92 5.84 -12.55
C ALA A 464 -12.46 6.07 -12.11
N LEU A 465 -11.95 5.30 -11.16
CA LEU A 465 -10.54 5.35 -10.75
C LEU A 465 -9.59 4.88 -11.87
N GLN A 466 -10.00 3.87 -12.64
CA GLN A 466 -9.30 3.46 -13.87
C GLN A 466 -9.33 4.54 -14.94
N TYR A 467 -10.46 5.24 -15.09
CA TYR A 467 -10.56 6.38 -15.99
C TYR A 467 -9.58 7.50 -15.62
N ALA A 468 -9.52 7.84 -14.32
CA ALA A 468 -8.52 8.78 -13.79
C ALA A 468 -7.08 8.29 -14.06
N ALA A 469 -6.81 6.99 -13.94
CA ALA A 469 -5.49 6.42 -14.24
C ALA A 469 -5.10 6.63 -15.71
N ASN A 470 -6.03 6.36 -16.64
CA ASN A 470 -5.82 6.51 -18.08
C ASN A 470 -5.62 7.97 -18.50
N LYS A 471 -6.12 8.91 -17.69
CA LYS A 471 -6.00 10.36 -17.88
C LYS A 471 -4.90 10.98 -17.03
N ASN A 472 -4.06 10.15 -16.41
CA ASN A 472 -2.89 10.57 -15.65
C ASN A 472 -3.19 11.36 -14.35
N VAL A 473 -4.32 11.07 -13.70
CA VAL A 473 -4.75 11.77 -12.48
C VAL A 473 -4.49 10.92 -11.24
N LEU A 474 -3.77 11.48 -10.26
CA LEU A 474 -3.53 10.83 -8.97
C LEU A 474 -4.78 10.93 -8.08
N VAL A 475 -5.12 9.87 -7.37
CA VAL A 475 -6.26 9.85 -6.43
C VAL A 475 -5.78 9.47 -5.03
N ALA A 476 -5.88 10.41 -4.08
CA ALA A 476 -5.63 10.16 -2.66
C ALA A 476 -6.93 9.79 -1.96
N VAL A 477 -6.92 8.72 -1.17
CA VAL A 477 -8.14 8.15 -0.58
C VAL A 477 -7.95 7.81 0.90
N ALA A 478 -8.91 8.19 1.73
CA ALA A 478 -8.93 7.90 3.16
C ALA A 478 -8.98 6.38 3.44
N ALA A 479 -8.05 5.88 4.27
CA ALA A 479 -7.96 4.45 4.61
C ALA A 479 -9.13 3.97 5.49
N GLY A 480 -9.66 4.85 6.34
CA GLY A 480 -10.81 4.62 7.21
C GLY A 480 -10.53 4.77 8.71
N ASN A 481 -11.61 4.91 9.48
CA ASN A 481 -11.58 5.41 10.86
C ASN A 481 -12.06 4.36 11.90
N SER A 482 -11.93 3.07 11.61
CA SER A 482 -12.50 1.99 12.43
C SER A 482 -11.46 1.10 13.11
N ASN A 483 -10.16 1.45 13.01
CA ASN A 483 -9.04 0.61 13.44
C ASN A 483 -9.07 -0.81 12.84
N TRP A 484 -9.64 -0.96 11.65
CA TRP A 484 -9.71 -2.24 10.97
C TRP A 484 -8.33 -2.66 10.47
N ALA A 485 -8.14 -3.98 10.35
CA ALA A 485 -6.88 -4.58 9.92
C ALA A 485 -6.51 -4.24 8.46
N THR A 486 -7.45 -3.76 7.66
CA THR A 486 -7.20 -3.35 6.27
C THR A 486 -7.97 -2.08 5.90
N PRO A 487 -7.57 -1.33 4.85
CA PRO A 487 -8.30 -0.15 4.43
C PRO A 487 -9.65 -0.50 3.81
N THR A 488 -10.61 0.42 3.92
CA THR A 488 -11.92 0.28 3.26
C THR A 488 -11.87 0.71 1.80
N TYR A 489 -12.97 0.49 1.07
CA TYR A 489 -13.09 1.05 -0.28
C TYR A 489 -13.43 2.55 -0.22
N PRO A 490 -12.93 3.36 -1.17
CA PRO A 490 -12.14 2.96 -2.34
C PRO A 490 -10.62 2.79 -2.09
N ALA A 491 -10.10 3.09 -0.89
CA ALA A 491 -8.66 3.09 -0.62
C ALA A 491 -7.96 1.74 -0.87
N ARG A 492 -8.69 0.64 -0.67
CA ARG A 492 -8.21 -0.71 -0.95
C ARG A 492 -7.84 -0.94 -2.42
N HIS A 493 -8.36 -0.15 -3.37
CA HIS A 493 -7.96 -0.21 -4.78
C HIS A 493 -6.53 0.25 -5.04
N SER A 494 -5.84 0.84 -4.06
CA SER A 494 -4.42 1.19 -4.16
C SER A 494 -3.49 -0.01 -4.41
N SER A 495 -3.92 -1.24 -4.09
CA SER A 495 -3.18 -2.46 -4.44
C SER A 495 -3.31 -2.85 -5.93
N GLN A 496 -4.36 -2.36 -6.60
CA GLN A 496 -4.70 -2.70 -7.98
C GLN A 496 -4.39 -1.57 -8.97
N LEU A 497 -4.44 -0.32 -8.51
CA LEU A 497 -4.34 0.88 -9.35
C LEU A 497 -3.15 1.74 -8.91
N SER A 498 -2.20 1.95 -9.83
CA SER A 498 -0.97 2.72 -9.59
C SER A 498 -1.17 4.23 -9.51
N ASN A 499 -2.37 4.74 -9.76
CA ASN A 499 -2.73 6.14 -9.53
C ASN A 499 -3.46 6.35 -8.20
N VAL A 500 -3.79 5.29 -7.45
CA VAL A 500 -4.51 5.39 -6.17
C VAL A 500 -3.53 5.22 -5.00
N ILE A 501 -3.60 6.12 -4.03
CA ILE A 501 -2.83 6.05 -2.77
C ILE A 501 -3.78 6.04 -1.58
N SER A 502 -3.66 5.01 -0.72
CA SER A 502 -4.38 4.92 0.55
C SER A 502 -3.70 5.84 1.58
N VAL A 503 -4.48 6.50 2.43
CA VAL A 503 -3.95 7.44 3.43
C VAL A 503 -4.45 7.12 4.83
N GLY A 504 -3.54 6.66 5.68
CA GLY A 504 -3.73 6.49 7.12
C GLY A 504 -3.43 7.77 7.89
N ALA A 505 -3.80 7.79 9.17
CA ALA A 505 -3.68 8.95 10.05
C ALA A 505 -2.67 8.73 11.18
N HIS A 506 -1.89 9.77 11.49
CA HIS A 506 -1.04 9.83 12.68
C HIS A 506 -1.24 11.12 13.48
N SER A 507 -0.80 11.09 14.74
CA SER A 507 -0.78 12.22 15.67
C SER A 507 0.49 13.07 15.53
N ALA A 508 0.53 14.20 16.25
CA ALA A 508 1.70 15.09 16.32
C ALA A 508 2.98 14.40 16.81
N ASN A 509 2.84 13.32 17.59
CA ASN A 509 3.96 12.55 18.11
C ASN A 509 4.39 11.40 17.17
N TYR A 510 3.93 11.41 15.92
CA TYR A 510 4.12 10.32 14.96
C TYR A 510 3.69 8.95 15.50
N VAL A 511 2.59 8.91 16.23
CA VAL A 511 1.94 7.64 16.60
C VAL A 511 0.74 7.46 15.68
N ARG A 512 0.57 6.26 15.08
CA ARG A 512 -0.63 5.93 14.30
C ARG A 512 -1.86 6.25 15.14
N SER A 513 -2.78 7.04 14.59
CA SER A 513 -4.01 7.35 15.29
C SER A 513 -4.80 6.07 15.54
N SER A 514 -5.32 5.91 16.76
CA SER A 514 -5.98 4.65 17.19
C SER A 514 -7.17 4.26 16.30
N PHE A 515 -7.81 5.23 15.64
CA PHE A 515 -8.91 4.98 14.69
C PHE A 515 -8.44 4.62 13.28
N SER A 516 -7.20 4.88 12.88
CA SER A 516 -6.76 4.73 11.49
C SER A 516 -6.79 3.26 11.08
N ASN A 517 -7.42 2.92 9.97
CA ASN A 517 -7.30 1.57 9.42
C ASN A 517 -5.85 1.26 9.02
N ARG A 518 -5.47 0.00 9.20
CA ARG A 518 -4.15 -0.55 8.91
C ARG A 518 -4.03 -0.99 7.46
N VAL A 519 -2.83 -1.29 7.00
CA VAL A 519 -2.59 -1.94 5.69
C VAL A 519 -2.98 -3.41 5.77
N GLY A 520 -2.49 -4.12 6.79
CA GLY A 520 -2.59 -5.56 6.97
C GLY A 520 -2.25 -6.34 5.70
N ASN A 521 -2.94 -7.46 5.49
CA ASN A 521 -2.67 -8.37 4.37
C ASN A 521 -3.36 -7.92 3.07
N SER A 522 -3.79 -6.66 2.96
CA SER A 522 -4.54 -6.17 1.79
C SER A 522 -3.66 -5.85 0.57
N GLY A 523 -2.34 -5.76 0.75
CA GLY A 523 -1.41 -5.25 -0.25
C GLY A 523 -1.65 -3.78 -0.61
N ALA A 524 -2.51 -3.06 0.13
CA ALA A 524 -2.81 -1.67 -0.12
C ALA A 524 -1.53 -0.83 -0.03
N VAL A 525 -1.40 0.11 -0.94
CA VAL A 525 -0.26 1.02 -0.94
C VAL A 525 -0.65 2.27 -0.17
N GLN A 526 -0.33 2.23 1.12
CA GLN A 526 -0.69 3.24 2.10
C GLN A 526 0.52 4.03 2.59
N VAL A 527 0.31 5.32 2.78
CA VAL A 527 1.17 6.22 3.56
C VAL A 527 0.37 6.76 4.74
N ASP A 528 1.05 7.32 5.74
CA ASP A 528 0.40 8.05 6.82
C ASP A 528 0.63 9.56 6.69
N ALA A 529 -0.36 10.33 7.13
CA ALA A 529 -0.26 11.77 7.22
C ALA A 529 -0.95 12.29 8.49
N PRO A 530 -0.74 13.57 8.88
CA PRO A 530 -1.39 14.17 10.03
C PRO A 530 -2.92 14.05 9.96
N GLY A 531 -3.53 13.37 10.93
CA GLY A 531 -4.99 13.16 10.95
C GLY A 531 -5.65 13.33 12.31
N GLN A 532 -4.93 13.69 13.36
CA GLN A 532 -5.47 13.87 14.70
C GLN A 532 -5.34 15.31 15.18
N SER A 533 -6.47 15.93 15.53
CA SER A 533 -6.52 17.33 15.97
C SER A 533 -5.93 18.28 14.91
N ILE A 534 -6.53 18.25 13.73
CA ILE A 534 -6.14 19.08 12.59
C ILE A 534 -6.99 20.35 12.57
N TYR A 535 -6.34 21.48 12.76
CA TYR A 535 -6.95 22.80 12.66
C TYR A 535 -7.17 23.15 11.18
N GLY A 536 -8.35 23.66 10.83
CA GLY A 536 -8.70 23.97 9.45
C GLY A 536 -9.95 24.82 9.32
N THR A 537 -10.23 25.25 8.09
CA THR A 537 -11.36 26.10 7.72
C THR A 537 -12.70 25.39 7.89
N VAL A 538 -13.73 26.09 8.35
CA VAL A 538 -15.12 25.62 8.39
C VAL A 538 -16.06 26.75 7.97
N LEU A 539 -17.34 26.44 7.79
CA LEU A 539 -18.34 27.35 7.21
C LEU A 539 -18.40 28.74 7.88
N GLY A 540 -18.52 29.78 7.05
CA GLY A 540 -18.74 31.15 7.49
C GLY A 540 -17.47 31.84 7.98
N GLY A 541 -16.32 31.53 7.38
CA GLY A 541 -15.04 32.14 7.71
C GLY A 541 -14.47 31.74 9.08
N ARG A 542 -14.87 30.57 9.59
CA ARG A 542 -14.49 30.07 10.92
C ARG A 542 -13.46 28.95 10.81
N TYR A 543 -12.93 28.52 11.96
CA TYR A 543 -11.95 27.44 12.03
C TYR A 543 -12.29 26.45 13.14
N SER A 544 -11.93 25.19 12.95
CA SER A 544 -12.14 24.14 13.95
C SER A 544 -11.13 23.00 13.84
N TYR A 545 -11.08 22.17 14.88
CA TYR A 545 -10.25 20.98 14.95
C TYR A 545 -11.05 19.73 14.61
N TYR A 546 -10.70 19.05 13.53
CA TYR A 546 -11.25 17.74 13.18
C TYR A 546 -10.20 16.63 13.31
N LYS A 547 -10.66 15.37 13.30
CA LYS A 547 -9.81 14.18 13.29
C LYS A 547 -10.37 13.13 12.34
N GLY A 548 -9.50 12.37 11.72
CA GLY A 548 -9.84 11.27 10.81
C GLY A 548 -8.81 11.09 9.71
N THR A 549 -8.84 9.94 9.03
CA THR A 549 -8.14 9.73 7.77
C THR A 549 -8.62 10.70 6.69
N SER A 550 -9.84 11.24 6.84
CA SER A 550 -10.37 12.35 6.03
C SER A 550 -9.56 13.63 6.12
N MET A 551 -8.92 13.90 7.28
CA MET A 551 -8.00 15.04 7.45
C MET A 551 -6.57 14.67 7.04
N ALA A 552 -6.19 13.39 7.11
CA ALA A 552 -4.88 12.93 6.64
C ALA A 552 -4.76 12.99 5.10
N THR A 553 -5.79 12.52 4.38
CA THR A 553 -5.85 12.47 2.91
C THR A 553 -5.47 13.79 2.21
N PRO A 554 -6.02 14.96 2.60
CA PRO A 554 -5.69 16.24 1.95
C PRO A 554 -4.25 16.69 2.14
N HIS A 555 -3.51 16.18 3.14
CA HIS A 555 -2.07 16.42 3.22
C HIS A 555 -1.33 15.75 2.06
N VAL A 556 -1.70 14.52 1.71
CA VAL A 556 -1.11 13.79 0.58
C VAL A 556 -1.48 14.46 -0.74
N SER A 557 -2.74 14.89 -0.89
CA SER A 557 -3.19 15.67 -2.06
C SER A 557 -2.40 16.98 -2.21
N GLY A 558 -2.13 17.69 -1.11
CA GLY A 558 -1.30 18.89 -1.12
C GLY A 558 0.16 18.61 -1.48
N ILE A 559 0.78 17.56 -0.93
CA ILE A 559 2.16 17.18 -1.30
C ILE A 559 2.25 16.78 -2.77
N ALA A 560 1.24 16.07 -3.30
CA ALA A 560 1.14 15.76 -4.71
C ALA A 560 1.12 17.04 -5.56
N ALA A 561 0.35 18.06 -5.16
CA ALA A 561 0.33 19.34 -5.84
C ALA A 561 1.67 20.11 -5.74
N LEU A 562 2.35 20.07 -4.59
CA LEU A 562 3.70 20.63 -4.46
C LEU A 562 4.68 19.95 -5.42
N ALA A 563 4.67 18.63 -5.49
CA ALA A 563 5.52 17.85 -6.37
C ALA A 563 5.23 18.10 -7.86
N LEU A 564 3.96 18.19 -8.25
CA LEU A 564 3.56 18.53 -9.62
C LEU A 564 3.90 19.97 -9.99
N SER A 565 3.83 20.92 -9.05
CA SER A 565 4.31 22.29 -9.30
C SER A 565 5.82 22.36 -9.53
N ALA A 566 6.57 21.35 -9.06
CA ALA A 566 8.00 21.20 -9.34
C ALA A 566 8.29 20.46 -10.65
N ASN A 567 7.39 19.56 -11.07
CA ASN A 567 7.47 18.86 -12.35
C ASN A 567 6.07 18.44 -12.84
N PRO A 568 5.44 19.22 -13.73
CA PRO A 568 4.07 18.95 -14.19
C PRO A 568 3.98 17.76 -15.17
N ASN A 569 5.12 17.25 -15.67
CA ASN A 569 5.15 16.17 -16.65
C ASN A 569 5.15 14.77 -16.02
N LEU A 570 5.00 14.67 -14.70
CA LEU A 570 4.99 13.39 -14.01
C LEU A 570 3.73 12.60 -14.35
N THR A 571 3.91 11.30 -14.54
CA THR A 571 2.76 10.40 -14.53
C THR A 571 2.22 10.23 -13.11
N ALA A 572 0.93 9.97 -12.94
CA ALA A 572 0.31 9.69 -11.64
C ALA A 572 1.01 8.52 -10.91
N ALA A 573 1.46 7.51 -11.65
CA ALA A 573 2.23 6.39 -11.11
C ALA A 573 3.61 6.82 -10.61
N GLN A 574 4.33 7.67 -11.36
CA GLN A 574 5.62 8.22 -10.93
C GLN A 574 5.44 9.12 -9.70
N LEU A 575 4.44 10.00 -9.72
CA LEU A 575 4.12 10.88 -8.60
C LEU A 575 3.82 10.09 -7.32
N ARG A 576 2.96 9.06 -7.41
CA ARG A 576 2.70 8.14 -6.31
C ARG A 576 3.99 7.48 -5.81
N ASN A 577 4.83 7.00 -6.70
CA ASN A 577 6.11 6.38 -6.33
C ASN A 577 7.05 7.35 -5.61
N TYR A 578 7.10 8.62 -6.02
CA TYR A 578 7.91 9.62 -5.33
C TYR A 578 7.36 9.99 -3.95
N ILE A 579 6.04 10.03 -3.78
CA ILE A 579 5.42 10.18 -2.45
C ILE A 579 5.81 8.99 -1.54
N LEU A 580 5.78 7.77 -2.06
CA LEU A 580 6.14 6.57 -1.30
C LEU A 580 7.64 6.53 -0.96
N GLN A 581 8.51 6.94 -1.88
CA GLN A 581 9.95 7.03 -1.64
C GLN A 581 10.31 8.15 -0.67
N GLY A 582 9.56 9.26 -0.70
CA GLY A 582 9.71 10.36 0.23
C GLY A 582 9.13 10.08 1.62
N ALA A 583 8.33 9.03 1.79
CA ALA A 583 7.77 8.66 3.07
C ALA A 583 8.85 8.21 4.07
N THR A 584 8.71 8.66 5.31
CA THR A 584 9.67 8.43 6.39
C THR A 584 9.11 7.42 7.39
N ARG A 585 9.87 6.35 7.67
CA ARG A 585 9.49 5.33 8.67
C ARG A 585 9.72 5.82 10.10
N ARG A 586 8.88 6.77 10.52
CA ARG A 586 8.88 7.34 11.88
C ARG A 586 7.56 7.16 12.62
N VAL A 587 6.54 6.60 11.96
CA VAL A 587 5.21 6.44 12.56
C VAL A 587 5.15 5.17 13.41
N VAL A 588 5.13 5.34 14.72
CA VAL A 588 5.03 4.25 15.70
C VAL A 588 3.65 3.58 15.59
N GLY A 589 3.64 2.24 15.56
CA GLY A 589 2.41 1.43 15.52
C GLY A 589 1.70 1.38 14.17
N SER A 590 2.34 1.88 13.10
CA SER A 590 1.84 1.81 11.73
C SER A 590 2.56 0.76 10.90
N ASP A 591 1.80 0.11 10.02
CA ASP A 591 2.23 -0.86 9.02
C ASP A 591 2.25 -0.27 7.60
N SER A 592 2.13 1.05 7.47
CA SER A 592 2.19 1.79 6.20
C SER A 592 3.62 1.95 5.66
N ARG A 593 3.76 2.63 4.52
CA ARG A 593 5.07 3.03 3.95
C ARG A 593 5.74 4.18 4.73
N GLY A 594 5.06 4.76 5.72
CA GLY A 594 5.58 5.81 6.59
C GLY A 594 4.87 7.15 6.45
N ALA A 595 5.35 8.14 7.22
CA ALA A 595 4.83 9.50 7.21
C ALA A 595 5.30 10.26 5.97
N VAL A 596 4.37 10.84 5.22
CA VAL A 596 4.70 11.67 4.04
C VAL A 596 5.56 12.88 4.38
N ASN A 597 6.44 13.25 3.45
CA ASN A 597 7.41 14.35 3.64
C ASN A 597 7.65 15.09 2.31
N ALA A 598 7.26 16.37 2.25
CA ALA A 598 7.40 17.21 1.07
C ALA A 598 8.86 17.60 0.79
N ALA A 599 9.69 17.82 1.81
CA ALA A 599 11.11 18.15 1.66
C ALA A 599 11.93 17.05 0.96
N ILE A 600 11.45 15.81 0.98
CA ILE A 600 12.04 14.69 0.24
C ILE A 600 11.29 14.43 -1.08
N THR A 601 9.96 14.44 -1.04
CA THR A 601 9.13 14.11 -2.22
C THR A 601 9.33 15.13 -3.35
N VAL A 602 9.40 16.42 -3.05
CA VAL A 602 9.50 17.48 -4.06
C VAL A 602 10.83 17.43 -4.83
N PRO A 603 12.01 17.30 -4.18
CA PRO A 603 13.26 17.06 -4.91
C PRO A 603 13.28 15.79 -5.76
N LEU A 604 12.65 14.70 -5.30
CA LEU A 604 12.54 13.46 -6.09
C LEU A 604 11.73 13.69 -7.37
N ALA A 605 10.58 14.36 -7.25
CA ALA A 605 9.71 14.74 -8.36
C ALA A 605 10.41 15.69 -9.36
N ARG A 606 11.04 16.75 -8.83
CA ARG A 606 11.76 17.76 -9.62
C ARG A 606 12.87 17.15 -10.47
N ASN A 607 13.61 16.20 -9.90
CA ASN A 607 14.77 15.60 -10.56
C ASN A 607 14.42 14.37 -11.42
N HIS A 608 13.13 14.09 -11.64
CA HIS A 608 12.71 13.07 -12.58
C HIS A 608 13.23 13.40 -13.99
N ARG A 609 14.16 12.58 -14.49
CA ARG A 609 14.62 12.63 -15.88
C ARG A 609 13.70 11.73 -16.70
N ALA A 610 12.96 12.32 -17.63
CA ALA A 610 12.28 11.54 -18.65
C ALA A 610 13.35 10.73 -19.40
N SER A 611 13.25 9.40 -19.38
CA SER A 611 14.03 8.59 -20.30
C SER A 611 13.64 9.02 -21.71
N ALA A 612 14.60 9.56 -22.47
CA ALA A 612 14.37 9.90 -23.87
C ALA A 612 13.73 8.70 -24.57
N ARG A 613 12.66 8.93 -25.34
CA ARG A 613 12.18 7.95 -26.32
C ARG A 613 13.40 7.53 -27.13
N ALA A 614 13.86 6.30 -26.96
CA ALA A 614 14.80 5.71 -27.88
C ALA A 614 14.04 5.55 -29.20
N ASP A 615 14.25 6.47 -30.13
CA ASP A 615 14.03 6.22 -31.54
C ASP A 615 14.94 5.04 -31.91
N PHE A 616 14.38 3.85 -31.78
CA PHE A 616 15.03 2.59 -32.09
C PHE A 616 15.19 2.51 -33.60
N VAL A 617 16.33 2.99 -34.09
CA VAL A 617 16.85 2.59 -35.40
C VAL A 617 17.72 1.36 -35.14
N PRO A 618 17.27 0.12 -35.47
CA PRO A 618 18.09 -1.05 -35.26
C PRO A 618 19.27 -1.03 -36.22
N SER A 619 20.48 -0.96 -35.66
CA SER A 619 21.68 -1.40 -36.39
C SER A 619 21.90 -2.87 -36.06
N VAL A 620 21.76 -3.72 -37.07
CA VAL A 620 22.05 -5.15 -36.99
C VAL A 620 23.51 -5.34 -37.36
N THR A 621 24.34 -5.69 -36.38
CA THR A 621 25.57 -6.44 -36.59
C THR A 621 25.82 -7.27 -35.34
N ASP A 622 25.42 -8.53 -35.31
CA ASP A 622 26.37 -9.64 -35.32
C ASP A 622 25.61 -10.98 -35.33
N SER A 623 26.22 -11.96 -36.00
CA SER A 623 25.65 -13.24 -36.39
C SER A 623 25.92 -14.30 -35.31
N SER A 624 24.88 -14.87 -34.73
CA SER A 624 24.91 -16.26 -34.23
C SER A 624 23.49 -16.73 -33.89
N LEU A 625 22.78 -17.21 -34.91
CA LEU A 625 21.50 -17.90 -34.75
C LEU A 625 21.80 -19.39 -34.53
N ILE A 626 21.58 -19.89 -33.31
CA ILE A 626 21.44 -21.34 -33.06
C ILE A 626 19.94 -21.64 -33.12
N VAL A 627 19.53 -22.39 -34.15
CA VAL A 627 18.17 -22.89 -34.33
C VAL A 627 18.07 -24.25 -33.64
N THR A 628 17.24 -24.37 -32.61
CA THR A 628 16.72 -25.67 -32.15
C THR A 628 15.32 -25.86 -32.71
N GLN A 629 15.22 -26.80 -33.65
CA GLN A 629 13.98 -27.29 -34.24
C GLN A 629 13.29 -28.20 -33.22
N SER A 630 12.05 -27.90 -32.84
CA SER A 630 11.17 -28.90 -32.21
C SER A 630 9.80 -28.89 -32.88
N ASP A 631 9.31 -30.11 -33.02
CA ASP A 631 8.46 -30.61 -34.08
C ASP A 631 6.99 -30.22 -33.87
N SER A 632 6.33 -29.93 -34.99
CA SER A 632 4.95 -29.47 -35.09
C SER A 632 4.01 -30.63 -35.36
N ARG A 633 3.03 -30.85 -34.47
CA ARG A 633 1.78 -31.55 -34.83
C ARG A 633 0.59 -30.70 -34.41
N LEU A 634 0.12 -29.91 -35.37
CA LEU A 634 -1.14 -29.19 -35.34
C LEU A 634 -2.28 -30.19 -35.58
N ASN A 635 -3.33 -30.09 -34.76
CA ASN A 635 -4.68 -30.45 -35.17
C ASN A 635 -5.50 -29.15 -35.18
N SER A 636 -6.19 -28.96 -36.31
CA SER A 636 -6.94 -27.79 -36.72
C SER A 636 -8.19 -27.55 -35.88
N ASP A 637 -8.37 -26.33 -35.38
CA ASP A 637 -9.42 -25.41 -35.83
C ASP A 637 -9.37 -24.10 -35.02
N GLU A 638 -9.84 -23.02 -35.64
CA GLU A 638 -9.98 -21.65 -35.11
C GLU A 638 -8.79 -20.69 -35.25
N GLY A 639 -8.60 -20.22 -36.49
CA GLY A 639 -8.54 -18.81 -36.87
C GLY A 639 -7.69 -17.83 -36.02
N ARG A 640 -6.39 -17.74 -36.33
CA ARG A 640 -5.63 -16.47 -36.19
C ARG A 640 -4.64 -16.29 -37.34
N VAL A 641 -4.68 -15.09 -37.91
CA VAL A 641 -3.81 -14.60 -38.99
C VAL A 641 -2.38 -14.43 -38.50
N VAL A 642 -1.43 -15.07 -39.18
CA VAL A 642 0.02 -14.88 -39.02
C VAL A 642 0.51 -13.97 -40.15
N ILE A 643 1.19 -12.88 -39.80
CA ILE A 643 1.84 -11.99 -40.76
C ILE A 643 3.12 -12.68 -41.26
N ALA A 644 3.18 -12.95 -42.56
CA ALA A 644 4.35 -13.51 -43.24
C ALA A 644 5.42 -12.43 -43.45
N ALA A 645 6.68 -12.76 -43.14
CA ALA A 645 7.86 -11.96 -43.48
C ALA A 645 8.28 -12.26 -44.92
N ALA A 646 8.45 -11.21 -45.74
CA ALA A 646 9.00 -11.29 -47.08
C ALA A 646 10.51 -10.97 -47.08
N SER A 647 11.18 -11.52 -48.09
CA SER A 647 12.60 -11.79 -48.28
C SER A 647 13.54 -10.58 -48.45
N ASN A 648 14.82 -10.82 -48.13
CA ASN A 648 15.99 -10.00 -48.40
C ASN A 648 16.26 -9.86 -49.91
N ASP A 649 16.51 -8.64 -50.38
CA ASP A 649 17.36 -8.36 -51.56
C ASP A 649 18.29 -7.17 -51.26
N GLU A 650 19.51 -7.27 -51.77
CA GLU A 650 20.72 -6.53 -51.43
C GLU A 650 20.66 -5.01 -51.68
N VAL A 651 21.23 -4.20 -50.77
CA VAL A 651 21.60 -2.80 -51.05
C VAL A 651 23.07 -2.54 -50.68
N ARG A 652 23.87 -2.25 -51.71
CA ARG A 652 25.23 -1.71 -51.63
C ARG A 652 25.22 -0.33 -50.98
N ALA A 653 26.08 -0.13 -49.99
CA ALA A 653 26.26 1.13 -49.28
C ALA A 653 26.76 2.26 -50.21
N ARG A 654 26.04 3.39 -50.23
CA ARG A 654 26.55 4.72 -50.59
C ARG A 654 26.20 5.70 -49.48
N GLN A 655 27.20 6.41 -48.97
CA GLN A 655 27.02 7.57 -48.08
C GLN A 655 26.50 8.75 -48.91
N LEU A 656 25.34 9.31 -48.54
CA LEU A 656 24.86 10.57 -49.09
C LEU A 656 25.09 11.70 -48.08
N THR A 657 25.62 12.82 -48.56
CA THR A 657 25.90 14.04 -47.79
C THR A 657 24.66 14.93 -47.67
N ARG A 658 24.73 15.94 -46.79
CA ARG A 658 23.63 16.70 -46.17
C ARG A 658 22.73 17.55 -47.11
N GLN A 659 22.69 17.29 -48.42
CA GLN A 659 22.01 18.13 -49.41
C GLN A 659 21.04 17.39 -50.36
N GLU A 660 20.67 16.14 -50.08
CA GLU A 660 19.71 15.35 -50.90
C GLU A 660 18.43 14.95 -50.15
N ARG A 661 17.97 15.75 -49.17
CA ARG A 661 16.73 15.49 -48.42
C ARG A 661 15.48 16.26 -48.87
N THR A 662 15.55 16.95 -49.98
CA THR A 662 14.41 17.67 -50.55
C THR A 662 14.46 17.56 -52.06
N ASP A 663 13.79 16.53 -52.58
CA ASP A 663 12.92 16.58 -53.76
C ASP A 663 12.81 15.22 -54.43
N SER A 664 11.65 15.00 -55.05
CA SER A 664 11.30 13.92 -55.97
C SER A 664 10.69 12.67 -55.26
N ILE A 665 9.52 12.12 -55.65
CA ILE A 665 8.92 12.00 -56.98
C ILE A 665 7.39 11.80 -56.88
N PHE A 666 6.63 12.58 -57.66
CA PHE A 666 5.36 12.19 -58.28
C PHE A 666 5.63 11.19 -59.42
N VAL A 667 4.90 10.07 -59.51
CA VAL A 667 4.62 9.43 -60.81
C VAL A 667 3.16 9.00 -60.84
N ASP A 668 2.45 9.49 -61.85
CA ASP A 668 1.14 9.04 -62.28
C ASP A 668 1.27 8.27 -63.62
N ALA A 669 0.22 7.50 -63.91
CA ALA A 669 -0.18 6.86 -65.17
C ALA A 669 0.45 5.51 -65.57
N ALA A 670 -0.37 4.44 -65.51
CA ALA A 670 -0.86 3.76 -66.71
C ALA A 670 -1.99 2.75 -66.39
N ASN A 671 -3.15 2.93 -67.03
CA ASN A 671 -4.22 1.95 -67.19
C ASN A 671 -4.15 1.40 -68.63
N PRO A 672 -4.51 0.13 -68.90
CA PRO A 672 -5.70 -0.05 -69.75
C PRO A 672 -6.57 -1.28 -69.43
N SER A 673 -7.87 -1.00 -69.27
CA SER A 673 -9.00 -1.54 -70.06
C SER A 673 -9.83 -2.76 -69.59
N THR A 674 -11.16 -2.50 -69.53
CA THR A 674 -12.34 -3.40 -69.60
C THR A 674 -12.66 -4.27 -68.37
N ARG A 675 -13.89 -4.44 -67.83
CA ARG A 675 -15.27 -4.38 -68.38
C ARG A 675 -16.27 -4.37 -67.19
N LYS A 676 -17.36 -3.57 -67.30
CA LYS A 676 -18.78 -3.70 -66.79
C LYS A 676 -19.03 -4.43 -65.42
N SER A 677 -19.81 -3.97 -64.43
CA SER A 677 -21.11 -3.25 -64.42
C SER A 677 -21.60 -2.91 -62.98
N ARG A 678 -21.99 -1.64 -62.73
CA ARG A 678 -23.20 -1.08 -62.00
C ARG A 678 -23.61 -1.53 -60.56
N PRO A 679 -24.40 -0.71 -59.79
CA PRO A 679 -23.98 -0.10 -58.51
C PRO A 679 -24.90 -0.35 -57.28
N SER A 680 -24.47 0.07 -56.06
CA SER A 680 -25.31 0.46 -54.88
C SER A 680 -24.41 1.03 -53.74
N ILE A 681 -24.33 2.35 -53.55
CA ILE A 681 -24.93 3.17 -52.46
C ILE A 681 -24.68 2.65 -51.01
N LEU A 682 -23.76 3.30 -50.27
CA LEU A 682 -24.03 3.95 -48.97
C LEU A 682 -22.82 4.79 -48.48
N ALA A 683 -23.16 5.97 -47.95
CA ALA A 683 -22.35 7.13 -47.53
C ALA A 683 -21.32 6.82 -46.42
N ALA A 684 -20.07 7.29 -46.51
CA ALA A 684 -19.50 8.60 -46.13
C ALA A 684 -19.33 8.84 -44.61
N ALA A 685 -18.07 8.91 -44.17
CA ALA A 685 -17.60 9.80 -43.10
C ALA A 685 -16.06 9.92 -43.18
N THR A 686 -15.61 11.12 -43.52
CA THR A 686 -14.23 11.56 -43.73
C THR A 686 -13.61 11.97 -42.38
N ILE A 687 -12.35 11.59 -42.13
CA ILE A 687 -11.52 12.09 -41.03
C ILE A 687 -10.78 13.33 -41.54
N ASP A 688 -11.05 14.47 -40.90
CA ASP A 688 -10.35 15.74 -41.15
C ASP A 688 -9.20 15.96 -40.18
N GLN A 689 -8.31 16.84 -40.61
CA GLN A 689 -6.91 17.00 -40.25
C GLN A 689 -6.64 17.58 -38.85
N VAL A 690 -5.56 17.13 -38.22
CA VAL A 690 -4.93 17.82 -37.08
C VAL A 690 -3.81 18.73 -37.59
N PHE A 691 -4.00 20.04 -37.38
CA PHE A 691 -3.00 21.09 -37.52
C PHE A 691 -1.94 20.98 -36.42
N VAL A 692 -0.66 20.96 -36.80
CA VAL A 692 0.47 21.22 -35.89
C VAL A 692 1.04 22.60 -36.24
N ARG A 693 0.80 23.59 -35.38
CA ARG A 693 1.57 24.85 -35.40
C ARG A 693 2.86 24.66 -34.60
N GLY A 694 3.98 24.75 -35.31
CA GLY A 694 5.29 24.89 -34.70
C GLY A 694 5.49 26.28 -34.09
N VAL A 695 6.17 26.32 -32.96
CA VAL A 695 6.83 27.53 -32.44
C VAL A 695 8.31 27.18 -32.27
N SER A 696 9.13 27.95 -32.97
CA SER A 696 10.58 27.90 -32.95
C SER A 696 11.14 28.34 -31.60
N PHE A 697 12.23 27.69 -31.17
CA PHE A 697 13.38 28.35 -30.54
C PHE A 697 14.65 27.75 -31.13
#